data_AF-A0ABD3JTF1-F1
#
_entry.id   AF-A0ABD3JTF1-F1
#
_cell.length_a   1.000
_cell.length_b   1.000
_cell.length_c   1.000
_cell.angle_alpha   90.00
_cell.angle_beta   90.00
_cell.angle_gamma   90.00
#
_symmetry.space_group_name_H-M   'P 1'
#
loop_
_entity.id
_entity.type
_entity.pdbx_description
1 polymer ?
#
loop_
_entity_poly.entity_id
_entity_poly.type
_entity_poly.pdbx_seq_one_letter_code
_entity_poly.pdbx_strand_id
1 'polypeptide(L)'
;MMIQLGQLNSKFFTRFTSPPLYPSVRNKRASQFQLQSPPISLPSFFPLHFSSLKHSLTTRPQHFFPPSSTPRWIHDAFISYKQADTRNFVSHLHNALERNKIRVFVDHSLERGLEIAPTINEVIEQSRSAIVVISQTFASSPWCLDELDKILECKEKKGQLVFLIFMDVDPKEMREQSGPFKRIGQNEKGLAQENADKVQRWREALRKAGNLTGWSLENRLEAEFIQSVVEKISRRLSCSYMAQLAFHPVGLNAQVQALFSLLQLEVEEVRILGISGTRGIGRTTLARALYHRIANQFDRSCFVMNVKDISSLEDLLKMQETLFGDNLCDGDSEFGNNVHEVINFMRSKLNNKRVLLVFDDVVGLSEPMSHLIKALNLGLGSRVILIPRHKETLIGDLCSNIYEARALNDDQALKLFSWNAFRERYPKNDYRMLSNCFTSFSKGLPLVLIVMGSFLSGKSVKEWQRAFDRLKEISQEDVHDILRIVIDGLEANERTIFLDIACFLNGYDKEVIIKSLDQCSVYATSGIEILAQKSLICIDDNNSIWMHDLLQEMGRRIVIQECPENPNKRSRIWCHEDALQVIRQNVGTDCIEGIKLDKVDVEDLIVNADSFRKMKKLRLFKMADHAPHCGPAGHLSEKLWTRFARNNNDMFAFWEALVKQISMFWSRGA
;
A
#
# COMPACT_ATOMS: atom_id res chain seq x y z
N MET A 1 44.43 10.14 28.25
CA MET A 1 44.97 10.80 29.46
C MET A 1 44.55 12.26 29.39
N MET A 2 43.42 12.68 30.00
CA MET A 2 43.29 13.13 31.41
C MET A 2 44.33 14.20 31.76
N ILE A 3 44.07 15.41 32.28
CA ILE A 3 42.98 16.14 32.98
C ILE A 3 43.45 17.64 32.90
N GLN A 4 42.67 18.72 32.78
CA GLN A 4 41.78 19.31 33.78
C GLN A 4 41.05 20.53 33.17
N LEU A 5 39.74 20.58 33.38
CA LEU A 5 38.87 21.75 33.20
C LEU A 5 38.88 22.59 34.48
N GLY A 6 38.85 23.91 34.34
CA GLY A 6 38.58 24.83 35.44
C GLY A 6 38.24 26.24 34.96
N GLN A 7 37.00 26.66 35.27
CA GLN A 7 36.52 28.06 35.39
C GLN A 7 36.41 28.83 34.06
N LEU A 8 35.40 29.63 33.73
CA LEU A 8 34.36 30.41 34.41
C LEU A 8 33.26 30.68 33.35
N ASN A 9 31.99 30.86 33.74
CA ASN A 9 31.22 32.05 33.33
C ASN A 9 29.84 32.08 33.99
N SER A 10 29.68 33.08 34.85
CA SER A 10 28.41 33.67 35.26
C SER A 10 28.34 35.08 34.66
N LYS A 11 27.13 35.60 34.46
CA LYS A 11 26.75 36.90 33.83
C LYS A 11 26.75 36.80 32.29
N PHE A 12 25.67 37.06 31.56
CA PHE A 12 24.75 38.19 31.64
C PHE A 12 23.35 37.82 31.12
N PHE A 13 22.32 38.07 31.93
CA PHE A 13 20.96 38.33 31.46
C PHE A 13 20.84 39.85 31.26
N THR A 14 20.54 40.31 30.04
CA THR A 14 20.03 41.66 29.81
C THR A 14 19.01 41.67 28.67
N ARG A 15 17.81 42.18 29.03
CA ARG A 15 16.68 42.55 28.19
C ARG A 15 17.06 43.56 27.11
N PHE A 16 16.46 43.44 25.93
CA PHE A 16 16.14 44.56 25.01
C PHE A 16 14.82 44.19 24.29
N THR A 17 13.65 44.69 24.70
CA THR A 17 12.96 45.94 24.26
C THR A 17 12.71 46.05 22.77
N SER A 18 11.42 45.98 22.40
CA SER A 18 10.83 46.38 21.10
C SER A 18 11.03 47.88 20.82
N PRO A 19 11.14 48.31 19.54
CA PRO A 19 10.10 49.16 18.91
C PRO A 19 10.10 49.12 17.34
N PRO A 20 9.34 49.95 16.60
CA PRO A 20 7.98 50.49 16.76
C PRO A 20 7.04 50.20 15.54
N LEU A 21 5.76 50.51 15.72
CA LEU A 21 4.69 50.59 14.70
C LEU A 21 4.71 51.93 13.92
N TYR A 22 4.25 51.91 12.66
CA TYR A 22 3.44 52.89 11.87
C TYR A 22 3.83 52.89 10.37
N PRO A 23 3.01 53.38 9.39
CA PRO A 23 1.55 53.30 9.22
C PRO A 23 1.10 52.83 7.79
N SER A 24 -0.20 52.56 7.70
CA SER A 24 -1.11 52.36 6.55
C SER A 24 -0.75 52.86 5.14
N VAL A 25 -1.13 52.06 4.12
CA VAL A 25 -1.72 52.56 2.87
C VAL A 25 -3.10 51.91 2.66
N ARG A 26 -4.12 52.77 2.69
CA ARG A 26 -5.53 52.54 2.39
C ARG A 26 -5.75 52.85 0.90
N ASN A 27 -6.41 51.97 0.18
CA ASN A 27 -7.30 52.29 -0.95
C ASN A 27 -8.53 51.38 -0.76
N LYS A 28 -9.61 51.78 -0.08
CA LYS A 28 -10.71 52.64 -0.57
C LYS A 28 -11.11 52.36 -2.03
N ARG A 29 -12.04 51.42 -2.21
CA ARG A 29 -13.36 51.73 -2.79
C ARG A 29 -14.42 50.95 -2.03
N ALA A 30 -15.20 51.71 -1.27
CA ALA A 30 -16.46 51.31 -0.68
C ALA A 30 -17.57 51.99 -1.48
N SER A 31 -18.70 51.30 -1.64
CA SER A 31 -20.05 51.87 -1.51
C SER A 31 -21.05 50.72 -1.65
N GLN A 32 -21.69 50.34 -0.54
CA GLN A 32 -23.12 50.58 -0.24
C GLN A 32 -24.00 49.51 -0.92
N PHE A 33 -24.77 48.72 -0.19
CA PHE A 33 -26.02 49.16 0.44
C PHE A 33 -26.40 48.35 1.69
N GLN A 34 -27.23 49.01 2.50
CA GLN A 34 -27.70 48.68 3.85
C GLN A 34 -28.59 47.43 3.96
N LEU A 35 -28.60 46.92 5.19
CA LEU A 35 -29.60 46.03 5.78
C LEU A 35 -31.05 46.31 5.34
N GLN A 36 -31.74 45.24 4.96
CA GLN A 36 -33.13 45.00 5.37
C GLN A 36 -33.43 43.49 5.18
N SER A 37 -33.65 42.80 6.29
CA SER A 37 -34.28 41.48 6.30
C SER A 37 -35.78 41.62 6.08
N PRO A 38 -36.39 40.66 5.36
CA PRO A 38 -37.67 40.14 5.79
C PRO A 38 -37.70 38.60 5.83
N PRO A 39 -38.64 38.02 6.59
CA PRO A 39 -38.73 36.59 6.85
C PRO A 39 -39.48 35.90 5.71
N ILE A 40 -39.04 34.71 5.28
CA ILE A 40 -39.85 33.87 4.40
C ILE A 40 -39.97 32.48 5.01
N SER A 41 -41.15 32.29 5.57
CA SER A 41 -41.88 31.07 5.91
C SER A 41 -41.55 29.82 5.09
N LEU A 42 -41.29 28.73 5.80
CA LEU A 42 -41.43 27.35 5.31
C LEU A 42 -42.89 27.06 4.91
N PRO A 43 -43.14 26.40 3.77
CA PRO A 43 -44.33 25.60 3.60
C PRO A 43 -44.03 24.15 4.02
N SER A 44 -44.59 23.78 5.15
CA SER A 44 -44.91 22.41 5.52
C SER A 44 -45.93 21.84 4.53
N PHE A 45 -45.58 20.80 3.78
CA PHE A 45 -46.56 19.92 3.14
C PHE A 45 -46.09 18.47 3.21
N PHE A 46 -46.54 17.78 4.26
CA PHE A 46 -46.84 16.35 4.17
C PHE A 46 -48.19 16.20 3.44
N PRO A 47 -48.35 15.11 2.69
CA PRO A 47 -49.49 14.26 2.97
C PRO A 47 -49.05 12.83 3.26
N LEU A 48 -49.37 12.38 4.47
CA LEU A 48 -49.59 10.97 4.77
C LEU A 48 -50.88 10.54 4.07
N HIS A 49 -50.80 9.54 3.20
CA HIS A 49 -51.90 8.61 3.00
C HIS A 49 -51.34 7.20 2.92
N PHE A 50 -51.54 6.46 4.01
CA PHE A 50 -51.47 5.01 4.04
C PHE A 50 -52.74 4.45 3.40
N SER A 51 -52.59 3.52 2.46
CA SER A 51 -53.50 2.37 2.37
C SER A 51 -52.85 1.22 1.60
N SER A 52 -52.48 0.19 2.37
CA SER A 52 -52.72 -1.22 2.10
C SER A 52 -52.52 -1.75 0.68
N LEU A 53 -51.45 -2.53 0.49
CA LEU A 53 -51.54 -3.80 -0.22
C LEU A 53 -50.55 -4.79 0.41
N LYS A 54 -51.11 -5.73 1.17
CA LYS A 54 -50.46 -6.97 1.58
C LYS A 54 -50.19 -7.80 0.32
N HIS A 55 -48.93 -8.09 0.02
CA HIS A 55 -48.58 -9.38 -0.56
C HIS A 55 -47.24 -9.86 -0.01
N SER A 56 -47.35 -10.97 0.71
CA SER A 56 -46.28 -11.83 1.18
C SER A 56 -45.40 -12.29 0.02
N LEU A 57 -44.10 -11.98 0.05
CA LEU A 57 -43.07 -12.83 -0.53
C LEU A 57 -41.88 -12.86 0.43
N THR A 58 -41.84 -13.93 1.22
CA THR A 58 -40.67 -14.38 1.95
C THR A 58 -39.51 -14.56 0.98
N THR A 59 -38.54 -13.65 1.01
CA THR A 59 -37.23 -13.84 0.39
C THR A 59 -36.18 -13.79 1.49
N ARG A 60 -35.59 -14.97 1.75
CA ARG A 60 -34.44 -15.12 2.64
C ARG A 60 -33.32 -14.20 2.14
N PRO A 61 -32.64 -13.43 3.00
CA PRO A 61 -31.42 -12.75 2.60
C PRO A 61 -30.37 -13.81 2.28
N GLN A 62 -30.07 -14.00 1.00
CA GLN A 62 -28.88 -14.71 0.59
C GLN A 62 -27.69 -13.86 1.02
N HIS A 63 -26.93 -14.39 1.98
CA HIS A 63 -25.61 -13.89 2.33
C HIS A 63 -24.74 -13.91 1.08
N PHE A 64 -24.55 -12.75 0.46
CA PHE A 64 -23.51 -12.56 -0.55
C PHE A 64 -22.17 -12.55 0.19
N PHE A 65 -21.53 -13.72 0.27
CA PHE A 65 -20.10 -13.79 0.49
C PHE A 65 -19.41 -13.17 -0.74
N PRO A 66 -18.55 -12.15 -0.58
CA PRO A 66 -17.68 -11.74 -1.67
C PRO A 66 -16.68 -12.88 -1.94
N PRO A 67 -16.38 -13.23 -3.20
CA PRO A 67 -15.33 -14.19 -3.48
C PRO A 67 -13.98 -13.59 -3.06
N SER A 68 -13.42 -14.14 -1.98
CA SER A 68 -12.05 -13.95 -1.55
C SER A 68 -11.12 -14.77 -2.44
N SER A 69 -10.75 -14.23 -3.59
CA SER A 69 -9.54 -14.66 -4.31
C SER A 69 -9.14 -13.57 -5.31
N THR A 70 -8.10 -12.81 -4.96
CA THR A 70 -7.29 -12.12 -5.96
C THR A 70 -6.82 -13.16 -6.99
N PRO A 71 -7.06 -13.00 -8.31
CA PRO A 71 -6.51 -13.93 -9.28
C PRO A 71 -4.98 -13.84 -9.25
N ARG A 72 -4.35 -14.87 -8.71
CA ARG A 72 -2.89 -15.03 -8.75
C ARG A 72 -2.53 -15.48 -10.17
N TRP A 73 -2.11 -14.53 -11.02
CA TRP A 73 -1.68 -14.84 -12.38
C TRP A 73 -0.44 -15.74 -12.35
N ILE A 74 -0.48 -16.86 -13.07
CA ILE A 74 0.65 -17.80 -13.14
C ILE A 74 1.70 -17.28 -14.13
N HIS A 75 1.25 -16.70 -15.24
CA HIS A 75 2.09 -16.13 -16.30
C HIS A 75 1.84 -14.62 -16.46
N ASP A 76 2.88 -13.88 -16.84
CA ASP A 76 2.79 -12.46 -17.14
C ASP A 76 2.23 -12.20 -18.55
N ALA A 77 2.52 -13.10 -19.51
CA ALA A 77 1.98 -13.03 -20.86
C ALA A 77 1.79 -14.42 -21.50
N PHE A 78 0.74 -14.56 -22.30
CA PHE A 78 0.55 -15.67 -23.25
C PHE A 78 0.83 -15.18 -24.67
N ILE A 79 1.56 -15.95 -25.51
CA ILE A 79 1.77 -15.61 -26.93
C ILE A 79 0.94 -16.52 -27.84
N SER A 80 0.01 -15.91 -28.58
CA SER A 80 -0.73 -16.55 -29.69
C SER A 80 -0.08 -16.19 -31.02
N TYR A 81 0.24 -17.19 -31.85
CA TYR A 81 0.88 -16.98 -33.15
C TYR A 81 0.67 -18.17 -34.09
N LYS A 82 0.83 -17.92 -35.40
CA LYS A 82 0.86 -19.01 -36.40
C LYS A 82 2.29 -19.51 -36.57
N GLN A 83 2.55 -20.73 -36.08
CA GLN A 83 3.90 -21.31 -36.03
C GLN A 83 4.60 -21.39 -37.39
N ALA A 84 3.86 -21.72 -38.46
CA ALA A 84 4.43 -21.85 -39.80
C ALA A 84 5.05 -20.54 -40.33
N ASP A 85 4.59 -19.38 -39.84
CA ASP A 85 4.90 -18.09 -40.46
C ASP A 85 5.88 -17.26 -39.62
N THR A 86 5.77 -17.34 -38.29
CA THR A 86 6.37 -16.35 -37.38
C THR A 86 7.26 -16.97 -36.31
N ARG A 87 7.65 -18.24 -36.44
CA ARG A 87 8.46 -18.98 -35.45
C ARG A 87 9.76 -18.26 -35.07
N ASN A 88 10.50 -17.72 -36.04
CA ASN A 88 11.77 -17.03 -35.78
C ASN A 88 11.56 -15.70 -35.06
N PHE A 89 10.57 -14.92 -35.48
CA PHE A 89 10.20 -13.67 -34.82
C PHE A 89 9.76 -13.91 -33.37
N VAL A 90 8.90 -14.92 -33.15
CA VAL A 90 8.37 -15.25 -31.83
C VAL A 90 9.46 -15.81 -30.91
N SER A 91 10.44 -16.55 -31.42
CA SER A 91 11.57 -17.02 -30.60
C SER A 91 12.44 -15.85 -30.12
N HIS A 92 12.70 -14.86 -30.98
CA HIS A 92 13.40 -13.63 -30.61
C HIS A 92 12.60 -12.79 -29.62
N LEU A 93 11.29 -12.65 -29.83
CA LEU A 93 10.38 -11.94 -28.94
C LEU A 93 10.32 -12.61 -27.55
N HIS A 94 10.17 -13.94 -27.51
CA HIS A 94 10.17 -14.72 -26.28
C HIS A 94 11.45 -14.51 -25.48
N ASN A 95 12.61 -14.68 -26.13
CA ASN A 95 13.92 -14.46 -25.49
C ASN A 95 14.07 -13.03 -24.97
N ALA A 96 13.58 -12.03 -25.70
CA ALA A 96 13.63 -10.64 -25.26
C ALA A 96 12.71 -10.37 -24.05
N LEU A 97 11.52 -10.98 -24.00
CA LEU A 97 10.61 -10.89 -22.87
C LEU A 97 11.20 -11.57 -21.61
N GLU A 98 11.79 -12.76 -21.75
CA GLU A 98 12.46 -13.47 -20.64
C GLU A 98 13.66 -12.70 -20.08
N ARG A 99 14.48 -12.10 -20.96
CA ARG A 99 15.58 -11.21 -20.54
C ARG A 99 15.10 -10.02 -19.71
N ASN A 100 13.85 -9.59 -19.93
CA ASN A 100 13.18 -8.53 -19.16
C ASN A 100 12.37 -9.08 -17.96
N LYS A 101 12.59 -10.34 -17.57
CA LYS A 101 11.95 -11.03 -16.43
C LYS A 101 10.41 -11.10 -16.54
N ILE A 102 9.87 -11.14 -17.75
CA ILE A 102 8.45 -11.36 -18.00
C ILE A 102 8.26 -12.87 -18.18
N ARG A 103 7.46 -13.51 -17.33
CA ARG A 103 7.17 -14.95 -17.44
C ARG A 103 6.16 -15.19 -18.56
N VAL A 104 6.63 -15.74 -19.66
CA VAL A 104 5.82 -15.95 -20.86
C VAL A 104 5.47 -17.41 -21.02
N PHE A 105 4.23 -17.70 -21.40
CA PHE A 105 3.84 -19.01 -21.91
C PHE A 105 3.70 -18.96 -23.44
N VAL A 106 4.24 -19.97 -24.11
CA VAL A 106 4.16 -20.13 -25.57
C VAL A 106 3.67 -21.55 -25.85
N ASP A 107 2.70 -21.68 -26.76
CA ASP A 107 1.95 -22.90 -27.09
C ASP A 107 2.78 -24.21 -27.20
N HIS A 108 4.05 -24.14 -27.63
CA HIS A 108 4.96 -25.29 -27.68
C HIS A 108 5.45 -25.85 -26.32
N SER A 109 5.02 -25.27 -25.19
CA SER A 109 5.51 -25.62 -23.83
C SER A 109 4.58 -26.56 -23.05
N LEU A 110 3.58 -27.17 -23.71
CA LEU A 110 2.64 -28.10 -23.06
C LEU A 110 3.32 -29.40 -22.59
N GLU A 111 2.93 -29.88 -21.41
CA GLU A 111 3.33 -31.21 -20.91
C GLU A 111 2.78 -32.32 -21.82
N ARG A 112 3.61 -33.31 -22.13
CA ARG A 112 3.23 -34.42 -23.00
C ARG A 112 2.17 -35.29 -22.30
N GLY A 113 1.00 -35.44 -22.93
CA GLY A 113 -0.08 -36.33 -22.45
C GLY A 113 -1.38 -35.65 -22.05
N LEU A 114 -1.46 -34.31 -22.10
CA LEU A 114 -2.68 -33.54 -21.81
C LEU A 114 -3.50 -33.18 -23.07
N GLU A 115 -4.79 -32.93 -22.89
CA GLU A 115 -5.64 -32.36 -23.94
C GLU A 115 -5.22 -30.91 -24.23
N ILE A 116 -4.91 -30.61 -25.50
CA ILE A 116 -4.30 -29.35 -25.93
C ILE A 116 -5.25 -28.16 -25.73
N ALA A 117 -6.52 -28.28 -26.16
CA ALA A 117 -7.47 -27.15 -26.14
C ALA A 117 -7.89 -26.68 -24.74
N PRO A 118 -8.24 -27.56 -23.77
CA PRO A 118 -8.58 -27.13 -22.41
C PRO A 118 -7.39 -26.47 -21.70
N THR A 119 -6.19 -27.04 -21.85
CA THR A 119 -4.97 -26.54 -21.21
C THR A 119 -4.62 -25.13 -21.71
N ILE A 120 -4.71 -24.88 -23.02
CA ILE A 120 -4.46 -23.54 -23.58
C ILE A 120 -5.48 -22.51 -23.06
N ASN A 121 -6.76 -22.88 -22.98
CA ASN A 121 -7.80 -21.99 -22.44
C ASN A 121 -7.53 -21.63 -20.98
N GLU A 122 -7.13 -22.61 -20.15
CA GLU A 122 -6.75 -22.37 -18.76
C GLU A 122 -5.54 -21.44 -18.66
N VAL A 123 -4.51 -21.66 -19.47
CA VAL A 123 -3.31 -20.82 -19.48
C VAL A 123 -3.62 -19.40 -19.93
N ILE A 124 -4.46 -19.21 -20.96
CA ILE A 124 -4.93 -17.88 -21.38
C ILE A 124 -5.64 -17.20 -20.20
N GLU A 125 -6.50 -17.93 -19.50
CA GLU A 125 -7.23 -17.44 -18.34
C GLU A 125 -6.36 -17.12 -17.12
N GLN A 126 -5.24 -17.81 -16.96
CA GLN A 126 -4.25 -17.63 -15.89
C GLN A 126 -3.14 -16.65 -16.24
N SER A 127 -3.14 -16.13 -17.47
CA SER A 127 -2.17 -15.15 -17.95
C SER A 127 -2.65 -13.72 -17.71
N ARG A 128 -1.76 -12.86 -17.23
CA ARG A 128 -2.06 -11.45 -16.98
C ARG A 128 -2.28 -10.63 -18.26
N SER A 129 -1.60 -11.01 -19.33
CA SER A 129 -1.72 -10.39 -20.65
C SER A 129 -1.64 -11.42 -21.76
N ALA A 130 -2.08 -11.05 -22.95
CA ALA A 130 -1.93 -11.83 -24.16
C ALA A 130 -1.28 -11.00 -25.27
N ILE A 131 -0.32 -11.60 -25.98
CA ILE A 131 0.36 -11.03 -27.14
C ILE A 131 -0.07 -11.86 -28.35
N VAL A 132 -0.68 -11.21 -29.34
CA VAL A 132 -1.14 -11.87 -30.56
C VAL A 132 -0.29 -11.39 -31.73
N VAL A 133 0.43 -12.32 -32.37
CA VAL A 133 1.25 -12.06 -33.55
C VAL A 133 0.47 -12.46 -34.80
N ILE A 134 0.06 -11.46 -35.57
CA ILE A 134 -0.84 -11.59 -36.71
C ILE A 134 -0.03 -11.57 -38.00
N SER A 135 0.06 -12.71 -38.67
CA SER A 135 0.58 -12.90 -40.02
C SER A 135 -0.55 -12.91 -41.07
N GLN A 136 -0.21 -12.84 -42.36
CA GLN A 136 -1.19 -12.94 -43.45
C GLN A 136 -2.01 -14.24 -43.42
N THR A 137 -1.40 -15.34 -42.97
CA THR A 137 -2.03 -16.66 -42.88
C THR A 137 -2.54 -17.00 -41.48
N PHE A 138 -2.53 -16.06 -40.53
CA PHE A 138 -3.03 -16.27 -39.16
C PHE A 138 -4.47 -16.81 -39.15
N ALA A 139 -5.36 -16.19 -39.93
CA ALA A 139 -6.77 -16.56 -40.00
C ALA A 139 -7.07 -17.86 -40.78
N SER A 140 -6.04 -18.53 -41.31
CA SER A 140 -6.19 -19.88 -41.87
C SER A 140 -6.19 -20.99 -40.81
N SER A 141 -5.87 -20.65 -39.56
CA SER A 141 -5.71 -21.58 -38.45
C SER A 141 -6.92 -21.53 -37.51
N PRO A 142 -7.77 -22.57 -37.45
CA PRO A 142 -8.86 -22.63 -36.49
C PRO A 142 -8.40 -22.44 -35.05
N TRP A 143 -7.23 -23.02 -34.70
CA TRP A 143 -6.60 -22.88 -33.39
C TRP A 143 -6.30 -21.43 -33.01
N CYS A 144 -5.66 -20.67 -33.89
CA CYS A 144 -5.32 -19.27 -33.62
C CYS A 144 -6.60 -18.39 -33.51
N LEU A 145 -7.67 -18.76 -34.23
CA LEU A 145 -8.96 -18.08 -34.15
C LEU A 145 -9.70 -18.39 -32.83
N ASP A 146 -9.63 -19.64 -32.37
CA ASP A 146 -10.18 -20.06 -31.07
C ASP A 146 -9.44 -19.39 -29.90
N GLU A 147 -8.10 -19.34 -29.95
CA GLU A 147 -7.29 -18.60 -28.98
C GLU A 147 -7.64 -17.10 -28.96
N LEU A 148 -7.78 -16.48 -30.14
CA LEU A 148 -8.13 -15.06 -30.23
C LEU A 148 -9.53 -14.78 -29.66
N ASP A 149 -10.52 -15.63 -29.95
CA ASP A 149 -11.87 -15.55 -29.37
C ASP A 149 -11.77 -15.61 -27.83
N LYS A 150 -11.00 -16.57 -27.30
CA LYS A 150 -10.81 -16.74 -25.86
C LYS A 150 -10.08 -15.57 -25.20
N ILE A 151 -9.04 -15.04 -25.83
CA ILE A 151 -8.29 -13.87 -25.35
C ILE A 151 -9.20 -12.65 -25.27
N LEU A 152 -10.05 -12.43 -26.27
CA LEU A 152 -10.99 -11.30 -26.27
C LEU A 152 -12.11 -11.48 -25.24
N GLU A 153 -12.57 -12.71 -25.02
CA GLU A 153 -13.46 -13.04 -23.91
C GLU A 153 -12.82 -12.67 -22.56
N CYS A 154 -11.56 -13.06 -22.34
CA CYS A 154 -10.82 -12.76 -21.11
C CYS A 154 -10.56 -11.26 -20.94
N LYS A 155 -10.30 -10.53 -22.03
CA LYS A 155 -10.20 -9.06 -22.01
C LYS A 155 -11.51 -8.41 -21.54
N GLU A 156 -12.66 -8.87 -22.03
CA GLU A 156 -13.96 -8.31 -21.67
C GLU A 156 -14.40 -8.68 -20.25
N LYS A 157 -14.20 -9.94 -19.82
CA LYS A 157 -14.66 -10.44 -18.52
C LYS A 157 -13.68 -10.17 -17.37
N LYS A 158 -12.37 -10.30 -17.61
CA LYS A 158 -11.31 -10.25 -16.58
C LYS A 158 -10.43 -9.01 -16.69
N GLY A 159 -10.61 -8.17 -17.72
CA GLY A 159 -9.79 -6.97 -17.94
C GLY A 159 -8.35 -7.29 -18.37
N GLN A 160 -8.10 -8.47 -18.94
CA GLN A 160 -6.78 -8.90 -19.41
C GLN A 160 -6.22 -7.91 -20.45
N LEU A 161 -4.92 -7.60 -20.36
CA LEU A 161 -4.25 -6.74 -21.34
C LEU A 161 -4.01 -7.51 -22.64
N VAL A 162 -4.34 -6.91 -23.78
CA VAL A 162 -4.12 -7.52 -25.10
C VAL A 162 -3.19 -6.62 -25.92
N PHE A 163 -2.14 -7.22 -26.46
CA PHE A 163 -1.14 -6.59 -27.31
C PHE A 163 -1.17 -7.23 -28.69
N LEU A 164 -1.32 -6.43 -29.74
CA LEU A 164 -1.33 -6.91 -31.11
C LEU A 164 -0.04 -6.51 -31.83
N ILE A 165 0.59 -7.47 -32.51
CA ILE A 165 1.76 -7.28 -33.37
C ILE A 165 1.36 -7.70 -34.78
N PHE A 166 1.39 -6.77 -35.73
CA PHE A 166 1.03 -6.98 -37.12
C PHE A 166 2.29 -7.20 -37.97
N MET A 167 2.43 -8.41 -38.52
CA MET A 167 3.52 -8.82 -39.40
C MET A 167 3.04 -8.77 -40.85
N ASP A 168 3.40 -7.71 -41.57
CA ASP A 168 3.04 -7.49 -42.98
C ASP A 168 1.53 -7.58 -43.27
N VAL A 169 0.73 -7.08 -42.33
CA VAL A 169 -0.74 -7.02 -42.38
C VAL A 169 -1.22 -5.63 -41.97
N ASP A 170 -2.11 -5.02 -42.76
CA ASP A 170 -2.81 -3.79 -42.35
C ASP A 170 -3.97 -4.16 -41.40
N PRO A 171 -4.04 -3.59 -40.18
CA PRO A 171 -5.17 -3.78 -39.26
C PRO A 171 -6.54 -3.48 -39.89
N LYS A 172 -6.61 -2.61 -40.90
CA LYS A 172 -7.84 -2.34 -41.65
C LYS A 172 -8.37 -3.57 -42.37
N GLU A 173 -7.49 -4.39 -42.94
CA GLU A 173 -7.88 -5.62 -43.65
C GLU A 173 -8.51 -6.63 -42.69
N MET A 174 -8.00 -6.71 -41.46
CA MET A 174 -8.56 -7.53 -40.39
C MET A 174 -9.95 -7.03 -39.96
N ARG A 175 -10.11 -5.71 -39.82
CA ARG A 175 -11.37 -5.07 -39.42
C ARG A 175 -12.46 -5.20 -40.49
N GLU A 176 -12.10 -5.02 -41.75
CA GLU A 176 -13.00 -5.02 -42.90
C GLU A 176 -13.17 -6.43 -43.51
N GLN A 177 -12.48 -7.42 -42.94
CA GLN A 177 -12.46 -8.81 -43.40
C GLN A 177 -12.12 -8.91 -44.90
N SER A 178 -11.17 -8.08 -45.33
CA SER A 178 -10.68 -7.99 -46.70
C SER A 178 -9.31 -8.68 -46.83
N GLY A 179 -8.78 -8.75 -48.05
CA GLY A 179 -7.46 -9.36 -48.31
C GLY A 179 -7.36 -10.81 -47.79
N PRO A 180 -6.32 -11.15 -46.99
CA PRO A 180 -6.11 -12.50 -46.45
C PRO A 180 -7.25 -13.00 -45.54
N PHE A 181 -7.99 -12.09 -44.90
CA PHE A 181 -9.06 -12.42 -43.95
C PHE A 181 -10.41 -12.71 -44.63
N LYS A 182 -10.52 -12.54 -45.96
CA LYS A 182 -11.76 -12.84 -46.69
C LYS A 182 -12.10 -14.34 -46.70
N ARG A 183 -11.07 -15.20 -46.59
CA ARG A 183 -11.17 -16.66 -46.79
C ARG A 183 -11.58 -17.46 -45.54
N ILE A 184 -11.96 -16.77 -44.46
CA ILE A 184 -12.37 -17.42 -43.21
C ILE A 184 -13.62 -18.27 -43.43
N GLY A 185 -13.53 -19.57 -43.14
CA GLY A 185 -14.60 -20.54 -43.35
C GLY A 185 -14.66 -21.15 -44.76
N GLN A 186 -13.71 -20.86 -45.67
CA GLN A 186 -13.73 -21.44 -47.04
C GLN A 186 -13.08 -22.83 -47.15
N ASN A 187 -12.23 -23.21 -46.18
CA ASN A 187 -11.51 -24.49 -46.19
C ASN A 187 -12.23 -25.61 -45.41
N GLU A 188 -13.35 -25.32 -44.75
CA GLU A 188 -14.13 -26.31 -43.98
C GLU A 188 -15.25 -26.90 -44.84
N LYS A 189 -14.88 -27.48 -46.00
CA LYS A 189 -15.80 -28.24 -46.83
C LYS A 189 -16.11 -29.59 -46.16
N GLY A 190 -16.98 -29.55 -45.17
CA GLY A 190 -17.56 -30.73 -44.54
C GLY A 190 -17.97 -30.45 -43.10
N LEU A 191 -19.28 -30.59 -42.83
CA LEU A 191 -19.97 -30.63 -41.53
C LEU A 191 -20.64 -29.32 -41.05
N ALA A 192 -21.98 -29.34 -41.13
CA ALA A 192 -23.00 -28.84 -40.19
C ALA A 192 -23.06 -27.37 -39.72
N GLN A 193 -24.27 -27.01 -39.27
CA GLN A 193 -24.71 -25.72 -38.71
C GLN A 193 -23.81 -25.21 -37.55
N GLU A 194 -23.18 -26.10 -36.78
CA GLU A 194 -22.23 -25.75 -35.70
C GLU A 194 -21.02 -24.94 -36.18
N ASN A 195 -20.57 -25.15 -37.42
CA ASN A 195 -19.48 -24.36 -38.00
C ASN A 195 -19.92 -22.94 -38.37
N ALA A 196 -21.21 -22.69 -38.60
CA ALA A 196 -21.69 -21.35 -38.92
C ALA A 196 -21.60 -20.41 -37.72
N ASP A 197 -22.01 -20.87 -36.53
CA ASP A 197 -21.91 -20.10 -35.29
C ASP A 197 -20.46 -19.86 -34.88
N LYS A 198 -19.58 -20.85 -35.09
CA LYS A 198 -18.14 -20.74 -34.82
C LYS A 198 -17.45 -19.76 -35.76
N VAL A 199 -17.72 -19.85 -37.06
CA VAL A 199 -17.21 -18.90 -38.07
C VAL A 199 -17.70 -17.48 -37.77
N GLN A 200 -18.94 -17.31 -37.31
CA GLN A 200 -19.46 -16.02 -36.93
C GLN A 200 -18.73 -15.43 -35.70
N ARG A 201 -18.44 -16.27 -34.68
CA ARG A 201 -17.62 -15.86 -33.53
C ARG A 201 -16.21 -15.43 -33.95
N TRP A 202 -15.55 -16.21 -34.81
CA TRP A 202 -14.22 -15.85 -35.32
C TRP A 202 -14.22 -14.54 -36.11
N ARG A 203 -15.23 -14.33 -36.97
CA ARG A 203 -15.41 -13.07 -37.70
C ARG A 203 -15.56 -11.88 -36.76
N GLU A 204 -16.32 -12.05 -35.69
CA GLU A 204 -16.50 -11.00 -34.67
C GLU A 204 -15.23 -10.77 -33.85
N ALA A 205 -14.53 -11.83 -33.44
CA ALA A 205 -13.25 -11.75 -32.73
C ALA A 205 -12.21 -10.96 -33.55
N LEU A 206 -12.06 -11.28 -34.84
CA LEU A 206 -11.15 -10.54 -35.72
C LEU A 206 -11.55 -9.08 -35.90
N ARG A 207 -12.85 -8.80 -36.05
CA ARG A 207 -13.36 -7.42 -36.14
C ARG A 207 -13.06 -6.63 -34.87
N LYS A 208 -13.27 -7.24 -33.69
CA LYS A 208 -12.94 -6.66 -32.38
C LYS A 208 -11.44 -6.42 -32.24
N ALA A 209 -10.61 -7.39 -32.62
CA ALA A 209 -9.15 -7.26 -32.59
C ALA A 209 -8.64 -6.18 -33.55
N GLY A 210 -9.19 -6.09 -34.77
CA GLY A 210 -8.85 -5.04 -35.75
C GLY A 210 -9.23 -3.62 -35.31
N ASN A 211 -10.10 -3.47 -34.29
CA ASN A 211 -10.40 -2.18 -33.66
C ASN A 211 -9.42 -1.81 -32.53
N LEU A 212 -8.51 -2.71 -32.14
CA LEU A 212 -7.47 -2.43 -31.16
C LEU A 212 -6.23 -1.84 -31.84
N THR A 213 -5.53 -0.96 -31.14
CA THR A 213 -4.23 -0.46 -31.59
C THR A 213 -3.16 -1.52 -31.36
N GLY A 214 -2.34 -1.81 -32.37
CA GLY A 214 -1.16 -2.67 -32.25
C GLY A 214 0.09 -2.04 -32.86
N TRP A 215 1.16 -2.84 -32.95
CA TRP A 215 2.44 -2.44 -33.51
C TRP A 215 2.68 -3.16 -34.83
N SER A 216 3.04 -2.40 -35.86
CA SER A 216 3.45 -2.89 -37.18
C SER A 216 4.98 -2.92 -37.29
N LEU A 217 5.55 -3.98 -37.87
CA LEU A 217 7.00 -4.04 -38.10
C LEU A 217 7.45 -2.91 -39.06
N GLU A 218 6.74 -2.73 -40.18
CA GLU A 218 7.06 -1.77 -41.25
C GLU A 218 8.52 -1.91 -41.72
N ASN A 219 9.15 -0.81 -42.17
CA ASN A 219 10.53 -0.79 -42.66
C ASN A 219 11.60 -0.79 -41.54
N ARG A 220 11.29 -1.29 -40.33
CA ARG A 220 12.22 -1.30 -39.20
C ARG A 220 13.02 -2.59 -39.11
N LEU A 221 14.20 -2.52 -38.51
CA LEU A 221 14.96 -3.71 -38.15
C LEU A 221 14.21 -4.50 -37.06
N GLU A 222 14.07 -5.81 -37.27
CA GLU A 222 13.33 -6.72 -36.37
C GLU A 222 13.79 -6.61 -34.92
N ALA A 223 15.11 -6.57 -34.68
CA ALA A 223 15.69 -6.48 -33.34
C ALA A 223 15.29 -5.19 -32.61
N GLU A 224 15.37 -4.04 -33.29
CA GLU A 224 14.98 -2.74 -32.72
C GLU A 224 13.47 -2.69 -32.45
N PHE A 225 12.68 -3.26 -33.36
CA PHE A 225 11.23 -3.35 -33.19
C PHE A 225 10.85 -4.20 -31.98
N ILE A 226 11.42 -5.40 -31.85
CA ILE A 226 11.19 -6.31 -30.70
C ILE A 226 11.57 -5.61 -29.41
N GLN A 227 12.73 -4.94 -29.36
CA GLN A 227 13.16 -4.20 -28.17
C GLN A 227 12.14 -3.11 -27.78
N SER A 228 11.69 -2.29 -28.73
CA SER A 228 10.67 -1.26 -28.47
C SER A 228 9.34 -1.86 -28.02
N VAL A 229 8.94 -3.00 -28.57
CA VAL A 229 7.70 -3.70 -28.18
C VAL A 229 7.81 -4.23 -26.75
N VAL A 230 8.90 -4.91 -26.42
CA VAL A 230 9.17 -5.46 -25.08
C VAL A 230 9.20 -4.36 -24.03
N GLU A 231 9.84 -3.23 -24.31
CA GLU A 231 9.84 -2.07 -23.40
C GLU A 231 8.44 -1.50 -23.17
N LYS A 232 7.62 -1.42 -24.23
CA LYS A 232 6.24 -0.95 -24.13
C LYS A 232 5.36 -1.92 -23.34
N ILE A 233 5.52 -3.22 -23.56
CA ILE A 233 4.82 -4.29 -22.82
C ILE A 233 5.25 -4.24 -21.36
N SER A 234 6.55 -4.24 -21.08
CA SER A 234 7.12 -4.13 -19.73
C SER A 234 6.53 -2.93 -19.00
N ARG A 235 6.54 -1.74 -19.60
CA ARG A 235 5.94 -0.53 -19.01
C ARG A 235 4.44 -0.65 -18.75
N ARG A 236 3.68 -1.31 -19.64
CA ARG A 236 2.23 -1.51 -19.48
C ARG A 236 1.93 -2.52 -18.37
N LEU A 237 2.72 -3.58 -18.27
CA LEU A 237 2.68 -4.54 -17.17
C LEU A 237 3.10 -3.85 -15.85
N SER A 238 4.15 -3.04 -15.83
CA SER A 238 4.51 -2.24 -14.65
C SER A 238 3.41 -1.24 -14.26
N CYS A 239 2.71 -0.64 -15.23
CA CYS A 239 1.55 0.21 -14.94
C CYS A 239 0.33 -0.58 -14.42
N SER A 240 0.16 -1.86 -14.75
CA SER A 240 -0.88 -2.70 -14.14
C SER A 240 -0.55 -3.06 -12.69
N TYR A 241 0.73 -3.01 -12.29
CA TYR A 241 1.13 -3.09 -10.88
C TYR A 241 0.59 -1.88 -10.07
N MET A 242 0.37 -0.74 -10.73
CA MET A 242 -0.29 0.43 -10.10
C MET A 242 -1.72 0.15 -9.63
N ALA A 243 -2.43 -0.82 -10.23
CA ALA A 243 -3.75 -1.23 -9.77
C ALA A 243 -3.71 -1.95 -8.41
N GLN A 244 -2.55 -2.50 -8.02
CA GLN A 244 -2.30 -3.08 -6.70
C GLN A 244 -1.88 -2.02 -5.66
N LEU A 245 -1.36 -0.86 -6.09
CA LEU A 245 -0.80 0.17 -5.20
C LEU A 245 -1.82 1.14 -4.61
N ALA A 246 -2.91 1.39 -5.33
CA ALA A 246 -4.04 2.19 -4.88
C ALA A 246 -5.25 1.83 -5.73
N PHE A 247 -6.37 1.51 -5.09
CA PHE A 247 -7.65 1.33 -5.77
C PHE A 247 -8.02 2.67 -6.42
N HIS A 248 -7.72 2.85 -7.71
CA HIS A 248 -7.92 4.07 -8.52
C HIS A 248 -6.91 5.21 -8.25
N PRO A 249 -5.70 5.18 -8.83
CA PRO A 249 -4.75 6.28 -8.70
C PRO A 249 -5.29 7.56 -9.37
N VAL A 250 -5.44 8.64 -8.59
CA VAL A 250 -5.88 9.96 -9.06
C VAL A 250 -4.75 10.99 -8.90
N GLY A 251 -4.54 11.84 -9.91
CA GLY A 251 -3.60 12.96 -9.82
C GLY A 251 -2.09 12.61 -9.83
N LEU A 252 -1.73 11.32 -9.89
CA LEU A 252 -0.34 10.88 -9.83
C LEU A 252 0.47 11.19 -11.10
N ASN A 253 -0.12 11.06 -12.29
CA ASN A 253 0.63 11.09 -13.55
C ASN A 253 1.46 12.38 -13.72
N ALA A 254 0.87 13.55 -13.50
CA ALA A 254 1.59 14.82 -13.67
C ALA A 254 2.76 14.95 -12.68
N GLN A 255 2.58 14.50 -11.43
CA GLN A 255 3.61 14.55 -10.41
C GLN A 255 4.74 13.54 -10.67
N VAL A 256 4.39 12.33 -11.12
CA VAL A 256 5.37 11.31 -11.52
C VAL A 256 6.20 11.79 -12.71
N GLN A 257 5.60 12.47 -13.70
CA GLN A 257 6.36 13.06 -14.81
C GLN A 257 7.31 14.16 -14.32
N ALA A 258 6.86 15.04 -13.43
CA ALA A 258 7.72 16.08 -12.87
C ALA A 258 8.93 15.48 -12.11
N LEU A 259 8.71 14.46 -11.28
CA LEU A 259 9.80 13.73 -10.62
C LEU A 259 10.74 13.04 -11.60
N PHE A 260 10.18 12.39 -12.63
CA PHE A 260 10.96 11.73 -13.67
C PHE A 260 11.90 12.71 -14.36
N SER A 261 11.42 13.91 -14.68
CA SER A 261 12.26 14.98 -15.25
C SER A 261 13.37 15.44 -14.29
N LEU A 262 13.09 15.54 -12.99
CA LEU A 262 14.09 15.94 -11.98
C LEU A 262 15.19 14.89 -11.77
N LEU A 263 14.89 13.61 -11.99
CA LEU A 263 15.89 12.55 -11.91
C LEU A 263 16.95 12.65 -13.02
N GLN A 264 16.63 13.27 -14.17
CA GLN A 264 17.52 13.42 -15.34
C GLN A 264 18.33 12.14 -15.63
N LEU A 265 17.63 11.05 -16.01
CA LEU A 265 18.23 9.71 -16.13
C LEU A 265 19.39 9.60 -17.14
N GLU A 266 19.51 10.56 -18.05
CA GLU A 266 20.57 10.64 -19.07
C GLU A 266 21.92 11.10 -18.51
N VAL A 267 21.94 11.73 -17.32
CA VAL A 267 23.19 12.23 -16.73
C VAL A 267 23.93 11.11 -15.99
N GLU A 268 25.20 10.90 -16.34
CA GLU A 268 26.10 9.90 -15.75
C GLU A 268 26.67 10.33 -14.37
N GLU A 269 25.79 10.69 -13.45
CA GLU A 269 26.16 11.07 -12.06
C GLU A 269 25.32 10.27 -11.06
N VAL A 270 25.77 10.17 -9.81
CA VAL A 270 24.93 9.69 -8.70
C VAL A 270 24.11 10.86 -8.19
N ARG A 271 22.77 10.74 -8.21
CA ARG A 271 21.88 11.83 -7.78
C ARG A 271 20.94 11.41 -6.68
N ILE A 272 20.75 12.32 -5.73
CA ILE A 272 19.90 12.12 -4.56
C ILE A 272 18.75 13.13 -4.62
N LEU A 273 17.53 12.62 -4.71
CA LEU A 273 16.30 13.40 -4.81
C LEU A 273 15.47 13.25 -3.52
N GLY A 274 15.17 14.35 -2.86
CA GLY A 274 14.23 14.37 -1.73
C GLY A 274 12.79 14.55 -2.21
N ILE A 275 11.82 13.85 -1.61
CA ILE A 275 10.38 14.09 -1.80
C ILE A 275 9.80 14.60 -0.48
N SER A 276 9.48 15.89 -0.44
CA SER A 276 8.89 16.55 0.73
C SER A 276 7.38 16.76 0.57
N GLY A 277 6.70 17.09 1.67
CA GLY A 277 5.27 17.36 1.69
C GLY A 277 4.61 16.96 3.01
N THR A 278 3.39 17.45 3.23
CA THR A 278 2.58 17.16 4.42
C THR A 278 2.31 15.66 4.54
N ARG A 279 2.21 15.14 5.76
CA ARG A 279 1.87 13.72 5.98
C ARG A 279 0.49 13.42 5.39
N GLY A 280 0.32 12.23 4.82
CA GLY A 280 -0.92 11.83 4.16
C GLY A 280 -1.14 12.41 2.74
N ILE A 281 -0.22 13.24 2.23
CA ILE A 281 -0.27 13.81 0.86
C ILE A 281 -0.02 12.76 -0.26
N GLY A 282 0.51 11.58 0.10
CA GLY A 282 0.83 10.51 -0.85
C GLY A 282 2.28 10.47 -1.35
N ARG A 283 3.26 10.93 -0.57
CA ARG A 283 4.71 10.89 -0.93
C ARG A 283 5.17 9.47 -1.27
N THR A 284 4.88 8.52 -0.39
CA THR A 284 5.17 7.10 -0.57
C THR A 284 4.52 6.56 -1.85
N THR A 285 3.23 6.85 -2.06
CA THR A 285 2.48 6.44 -3.26
C THR A 285 3.11 7.01 -4.54
N LEU A 286 3.53 8.27 -4.49
CA LEU A 286 4.17 8.95 -5.60
C LEU A 286 5.55 8.36 -5.93
N ALA A 287 6.38 8.13 -4.92
CA ALA A 287 7.69 7.49 -5.09
C ALA A 287 7.56 6.06 -5.59
N ARG A 288 6.58 5.30 -5.09
CA ARG A 288 6.32 3.93 -5.51
C ARG A 288 5.81 3.86 -6.95
N ALA A 289 4.98 4.81 -7.37
CA ALA A 289 4.56 4.94 -8.76
C ALA A 289 5.74 5.22 -9.71
N LEU A 290 6.66 6.08 -9.28
CA LEU A 290 7.88 6.36 -10.02
C LEU A 290 8.80 5.14 -10.06
N TYR A 291 9.04 4.50 -8.91
CA TYR A 291 9.89 3.32 -8.76
C TYR A 291 9.50 2.23 -9.77
N HIS A 292 8.24 1.80 -9.79
CA HIS A 292 7.79 0.77 -10.73
C HIS A 292 7.91 1.17 -12.21
N ARG A 293 7.93 2.47 -12.50
CA ARG A 293 8.08 2.97 -13.87
C ARG A 293 9.53 2.96 -14.35
N ILE A 294 10.51 3.09 -13.45
CA ILE A 294 11.92 3.27 -13.84
C ILE A 294 12.86 2.19 -13.31
N ALA A 295 12.42 1.35 -12.36
CA ALA A 295 13.27 0.34 -11.71
C ALA A 295 13.96 -0.60 -12.70
N ASN A 296 13.29 -0.95 -13.81
CA ASN A 296 13.84 -1.81 -14.87
C ASN A 296 14.94 -1.16 -15.72
N GLN A 297 15.19 0.14 -15.57
CA GLN A 297 16.25 0.87 -16.28
C GLN A 297 17.59 0.84 -15.52
N PHE A 298 17.62 0.21 -14.35
CA PHE A 298 18.78 0.10 -13.47
C PHE A 298 19.21 -1.37 -13.34
N ASP A 299 20.49 -1.59 -13.13
CA ASP A 299 21.05 -2.95 -12.92
C ASP A 299 20.43 -3.60 -11.68
N ARG A 300 20.22 -2.79 -10.63
CA ARG A 300 19.61 -3.18 -9.36
C ARG A 300 18.68 -2.06 -8.87
N SER A 301 17.61 -2.45 -8.19
CA SER A 301 16.69 -1.50 -7.59
C SER A 301 16.16 -2.02 -6.26
N CYS A 302 15.94 -1.13 -5.30
CA CYS A 302 15.38 -1.47 -3.99
C CYS A 302 14.51 -0.33 -3.46
N PHE A 303 13.38 -0.71 -2.85
CA PHE A 303 12.49 0.19 -2.13
C PHE A 303 12.44 -0.25 -0.67
N VAL A 304 13.09 0.50 0.21
CA VAL A 304 13.13 0.23 1.65
C VAL A 304 12.07 1.07 2.34
N MET A 305 11.18 0.41 3.09
CA MET A 305 10.08 1.05 3.83
C MET A 305 10.40 1.26 5.31
N ASN A 306 9.81 2.31 5.90
CA ASN A 306 9.79 2.57 7.35
C ASN A 306 11.18 2.64 8.00
N VAL A 307 12.07 3.38 7.35
CA VAL A 307 13.47 3.49 7.73
C VAL A 307 13.61 4.36 8.98
N LYS A 308 13.69 3.72 10.16
CA LYS A 308 13.81 4.44 11.44
C LYS A 308 15.26 4.78 11.76
N ASP A 309 16.17 3.85 11.48
CA ASP A 309 17.60 4.03 11.61
C ASP A 309 18.30 3.09 10.61
N ILE A 310 18.90 3.67 9.58
CA ILE A 310 19.59 2.95 8.50
C ILE A 310 20.82 2.19 9.03
N SER A 311 21.37 2.61 10.17
CA SER A 311 22.45 1.88 10.83
C SER A 311 21.97 0.65 11.58
N SER A 312 20.66 0.43 11.68
CA SER A 312 20.12 -0.81 12.22
C SER A 312 20.45 -1.98 11.29
N LEU A 313 20.98 -3.05 11.89
CA LEU A 313 21.30 -4.28 11.18
C LEU A 313 20.07 -4.84 10.43
N GLU A 314 18.88 -4.69 11.02
CA GLU A 314 17.61 -5.16 10.44
C GLU A 314 17.28 -4.45 9.10
N ASP A 315 17.41 -3.13 9.02
CA ASP A 315 17.11 -2.39 7.79
C ASP A 315 18.14 -2.68 6.68
N LEU A 316 19.40 -2.91 7.05
CA LEU A 316 20.46 -3.31 6.11
C LEU A 316 20.25 -4.73 5.58
N LEU A 317 19.84 -5.67 6.44
CA LEU A 317 19.50 -7.03 6.03
C LEU A 317 18.30 -7.06 5.08
N LYS A 318 17.23 -6.28 5.36
CA LYS A 318 16.10 -6.13 4.44
C LYS A 318 16.51 -5.57 3.08
N MET A 319 17.41 -4.58 3.07
CA MET A 319 17.95 -4.02 1.84
C MET A 319 18.76 -5.07 1.07
N GLN A 320 19.62 -5.82 1.75
CA GLN A 320 20.41 -6.90 1.16
C GLN A 320 19.49 -7.96 0.52
N GLU A 321 18.51 -8.46 1.26
CA GLU A 321 17.54 -9.44 0.78
C GLU A 321 16.79 -8.92 -0.46
N THR A 322 16.37 -7.65 -0.45
CA THR A 322 15.66 -7.05 -1.59
C THR A 322 16.56 -6.87 -2.82
N LEU A 323 17.82 -6.49 -2.64
CA LEU A 323 18.75 -6.22 -3.74
C LEU A 323 19.32 -7.49 -4.39
N PHE A 324 19.49 -8.56 -3.61
CA PHE A 324 20.22 -9.76 -4.03
C PHE A 324 19.40 -11.06 -3.96
N GLY A 325 18.28 -11.09 -3.22
CA GLY A 325 17.47 -12.28 -2.97
C GLY A 325 18.17 -13.32 -2.07
N ASP A 326 17.49 -14.43 -1.81
CA ASP A 326 17.99 -15.58 -1.01
C ASP A 326 19.16 -16.34 -1.67
N ASN A 327 19.65 -15.92 -2.84
CA ASN A 327 20.82 -16.52 -3.48
C ASN A 327 22.11 -16.04 -2.82
N LEU A 328 22.26 -16.36 -1.53
CA LEU A 328 23.58 -16.59 -0.94
C LEU A 328 24.07 -17.91 -1.54
N CYS A 329 25.12 -17.82 -2.35
CA CYS A 329 25.79 -18.99 -2.88
C CYS A 329 26.15 -19.93 -1.72
N ASP A 330 25.79 -21.20 -1.92
CA ASP A 330 26.28 -22.38 -1.21
C ASP A 330 27.76 -22.18 -0.80
N GLY A 331 28.01 -21.89 0.49
CA GLY A 331 29.35 -21.86 1.07
C GLY A 331 29.79 -20.66 1.91
N ASP A 332 29.17 -19.47 1.79
CA ASP A 332 29.58 -18.31 2.62
C ASP A 332 28.67 -18.16 3.85
N SER A 333 29.16 -18.72 4.96
CA SER A 333 28.56 -18.75 6.30
C SER A 333 27.98 -17.42 6.76
N GLU A 334 26.83 -17.51 7.46
CA GLU A 334 26.35 -16.60 8.52
C GLU A 334 27.12 -15.28 8.60
N PHE A 335 26.60 -14.22 7.96
CA PHE A 335 27.02 -12.88 8.31
C PHE A 335 26.85 -12.75 9.82
N GLY A 336 27.96 -12.57 10.54
CA GLY A 336 27.92 -12.23 11.94
C GLY A 336 27.07 -10.97 12.12
N ASN A 337 26.59 -10.71 13.33
CA ASN A 337 25.75 -9.56 13.68
C ASN A 337 26.48 -8.19 13.53
N ASN A 338 27.20 -7.95 12.42
CA ASN A 338 28.10 -6.85 12.19
C ASN A 338 27.69 -6.06 10.94
N VAL A 339 27.22 -4.83 11.17
CA VAL A 339 26.83 -3.85 10.16
C VAL A 339 27.89 -3.62 9.08
N HIS A 340 29.19 -3.64 9.46
CA HIS A 340 30.27 -3.40 8.51
C HIS A 340 30.44 -4.51 7.48
N GLU A 341 30.21 -5.77 7.85
CA GLU A 341 30.32 -6.91 6.95
C GLU A 341 29.22 -6.87 5.89
N VAL A 342 27.99 -6.57 6.31
CA VAL A 342 26.84 -6.40 5.41
C VAL A 342 27.10 -5.27 4.41
N ILE A 343 27.57 -4.10 4.89
CA ILE A 343 27.89 -2.96 4.00
C ILE A 343 29.01 -3.32 3.01
N ASN A 344 30.07 -4.01 3.46
CA ASN A 344 31.17 -4.41 2.59
C ASN A 344 30.72 -5.42 1.52
N PHE A 345 29.87 -6.38 1.90
CA PHE A 345 29.25 -7.30 0.96
C PHE A 345 28.42 -6.56 -0.09
N MET A 346 27.50 -5.69 0.34
CA MET A 346 26.68 -4.89 -0.58
C MET A 346 27.56 -4.05 -1.52
N ARG A 347 28.59 -3.37 -0.97
CA ARG A 347 29.57 -2.62 -1.77
C ARG A 347 30.20 -3.50 -2.85
N SER A 348 30.66 -4.71 -2.51
CA SER A 348 31.30 -5.64 -3.46
C SER A 348 30.42 -6.00 -4.65
N LYS A 349 29.09 -6.07 -4.43
CA LYS A 349 28.10 -6.44 -5.45
C LYS A 349 27.53 -5.25 -6.22
N LEU A 350 27.49 -4.07 -5.61
CA LEU A 350 26.98 -2.83 -6.22
C LEU A 350 28.06 -1.98 -6.89
N ASN A 351 29.34 -2.30 -6.68
CA ASN A 351 30.45 -1.53 -7.23
C ASN A 351 30.30 -1.34 -8.75
N ASN A 352 30.33 -0.08 -9.19
CA ASN A 352 30.15 0.33 -10.60
C ASN A 352 28.84 -0.13 -11.27
N LYS A 353 27.81 -0.51 -10.50
CA LYS A 353 26.47 -0.78 -11.02
C LYS A 353 25.59 0.45 -10.99
N ARG A 354 24.69 0.56 -11.96
CA ARG A 354 23.65 1.60 -11.98
C ARG A 354 22.51 1.17 -11.08
N VAL A 355 22.36 1.80 -9.92
CA VAL A 355 21.40 1.37 -8.88
C VAL A 355 20.31 2.42 -8.65
N LEU A 356 19.07 1.97 -8.44
CA LEU A 356 17.97 2.80 -7.94
C LEU A 356 17.63 2.43 -6.49
N LEU A 357 17.83 3.36 -5.56
CA LEU A 357 17.45 3.17 -4.15
C LEU A 357 16.33 4.13 -3.77
N VAL A 358 15.31 3.64 -3.08
CA VAL A 358 14.25 4.46 -2.49
C VAL A 358 14.18 4.17 -1.00
N PHE A 359 14.27 5.23 -0.19
CA PHE A 359 14.16 5.16 1.26
C PHE A 359 12.91 5.92 1.71
N ASP A 360 11.95 5.20 2.26
CA ASP A 360 10.70 5.75 2.73
C ASP A 360 10.70 5.97 4.25
N ASP A 361 10.13 7.11 4.64
CA ASP A 361 9.90 7.53 6.02
C ASP A 361 11.17 7.61 6.91
N VAL A 362 12.23 8.21 6.36
CA VAL A 362 13.55 8.35 7.02
C VAL A 362 13.49 9.29 8.24
N VAL A 363 14.00 8.83 9.38
CA VAL A 363 14.07 9.58 10.65
C VAL A 363 15.52 9.96 10.99
N GLY A 364 15.76 11.21 11.38
CA GLY A 364 17.05 11.62 11.94
C GLY A 364 18.15 11.96 10.92
N LEU A 365 19.25 12.52 11.44
CA LEU A 365 20.28 13.33 10.78
C LEU A 365 20.83 12.74 9.47
N SER A 366 21.12 13.63 8.51
CA SER A 366 21.64 13.36 7.17
C SER A 366 22.99 12.63 7.10
N GLU A 367 23.76 12.59 8.20
CA GLU A 367 25.16 12.12 8.22
C GLU A 367 25.31 10.59 8.07
N PRO A 368 24.64 9.71 8.84
CA PRO A 368 24.73 8.25 8.67
C PRO A 368 24.25 7.80 7.29
N MET A 369 23.25 8.49 6.74
CA MET A 369 22.74 8.21 5.41
C MET A 369 23.71 8.65 4.30
N SER A 370 24.35 9.81 4.46
CA SER A 370 25.46 10.23 3.61
C SER A 370 26.59 9.22 3.63
N HIS A 371 26.96 8.74 4.82
CA HIS A 371 28.00 7.73 5.00
C HIS A 371 27.62 6.40 4.37
N LEU A 372 26.38 5.91 4.51
CA LEU A 372 25.95 4.69 3.84
C LEU A 372 26.03 4.84 2.31
N ILE A 373 25.44 5.89 1.74
CA ILE A 373 25.40 6.07 0.28
C ILE A 373 26.83 6.16 -0.29
N LYS A 374 27.72 6.89 0.39
CA LYS A 374 29.15 6.92 0.06
C LYS A 374 29.81 5.55 0.21
N ALA A 375 29.50 4.84 1.30
CA ALA A 375 30.05 3.51 1.58
C ALA A 375 29.56 2.45 0.60
N LEU A 376 28.41 2.58 -0.05
CA LEU A 376 27.94 1.62 -1.06
C LEU A 376 28.69 1.75 -2.40
N ASN A 377 29.40 2.87 -2.63
CA ASN A 377 30.16 3.16 -3.85
C ASN A 377 29.36 2.92 -5.14
N LEU A 378 28.20 3.58 -5.24
CA LEU A 378 27.27 3.43 -6.36
C LEU A 378 27.91 3.86 -7.69
N GLY A 379 27.63 3.12 -8.77
CA GLY A 379 28.13 3.45 -10.11
C GLY A 379 27.47 4.69 -10.71
N LEU A 380 28.08 5.23 -11.77
CA LEU A 380 27.54 6.38 -12.50
C LEU A 380 26.13 6.10 -13.03
N GLY A 381 25.29 7.14 -13.07
CA GLY A 381 23.89 7.01 -13.47
C GLY A 381 22.96 6.43 -12.39
N SER A 382 23.45 6.16 -11.17
CA SER A 382 22.63 5.71 -10.04
C SER A 382 21.72 6.83 -9.50
N ARG A 383 20.57 6.45 -8.95
CA ARG A 383 19.58 7.38 -8.38
C ARG A 383 19.16 6.94 -6.98
N VAL A 384 19.12 7.88 -6.07
CA VAL A 384 18.63 7.67 -4.70
C VAL A 384 17.46 8.61 -4.46
N ILE A 385 16.35 8.10 -3.94
CA ILE A 385 15.15 8.86 -3.61
C ILE A 385 14.91 8.78 -2.11
N LEU A 386 14.81 9.93 -1.46
CA LEU A 386 14.63 10.05 -0.01
C LEU A 386 13.28 10.65 0.30
N ILE A 387 12.51 9.97 1.17
CA ILE A 387 11.25 10.49 1.69
C ILE A 387 11.43 10.66 3.20
N PRO A 388 11.66 11.89 3.69
CA PRO A 388 11.86 12.12 5.11
C PRO A 388 10.53 12.03 5.86
N ARG A 389 10.60 11.65 7.14
CA ARG A 389 9.44 11.76 8.04
C ARG A 389 9.07 13.22 8.29
N HIS A 390 10.05 14.09 8.55
CA HIS A 390 9.86 15.51 8.86
C HIS A 390 10.52 16.42 7.82
N LYS A 391 9.88 17.56 7.52
CA LYS A 391 10.35 18.52 6.49
C LYS A 391 11.73 19.08 6.82
N GLU A 392 12.02 19.26 8.11
CA GLU A 392 13.27 19.82 8.63
C GLU A 392 14.47 18.84 8.56
N THR A 393 14.24 17.55 8.30
CA THR A 393 15.31 16.53 8.29
C THR A 393 16.14 16.54 7.00
N LEU A 394 15.67 17.21 5.92
CA LEU A 394 16.32 17.23 4.61
C LEU A 394 17.30 18.41 4.38
N ILE A 395 17.59 19.22 5.40
CA ILE A 395 18.25 20.50 5.18
C ILE A 395 19.75 20.30 4.90
N GLY A 396 20.15 20.57 3.66
CA GLY A 396 21.49 21.09 3.34
C GLY A 396 22.27 20.29 2.30
N ASP A 397 22.91 19.20 2.74
CA ASP A 397 24.11 18.72 2.03
C ASP A 397 23.94 17.41 1.25
N LEU A 398 22.85 16.66 1.48
CA LEU A 398 22.69 15.32 0.92
C LEU A 398 21.88 15.28 -0.39
N CYS A 399 20.83 16.09 -0.49
CA CYS A 399 19.92 16.08 -1.65
C CYS A 399 20.31 17.19 -2.63
N SER A 400 20.52 16.82 -3.90
CA SER A 400 20.77 17.82 -4.95
C SER A 400 19.50 18.58 -5.33
N ASN A 401 18.34 17.93 -5.19
CA ASN A 401 17.03 18.52 -5.45
C ASN A 401 15.99 18.02 -4.44
N ILE A 402 15.01 18.87 -4.14
CA ILE A 402 13.84 18.50 -3.33
C ILE A 402 12.58 18.77 -4.15
N TYR A 403 11.76 17.75 -4.34
CA TYR A 403 10.44 17.85 -4.94
C TYR A 403 9.37 17.98 -3.84
N GLU A 404 8.57 19.03 -3.88
CA GLU A 404 7.43 19.22 -2.98
C GLU A 404 6.17 18.58 -3.57
N ALA A 405 5.67 17.52 -2.92
CA ALA A 405 4.45 16.84 -3.31
C ALA A 405 3.24 17.76 -3.17
N ARG A 406 2.39 17.78 -4.20
CA ARG A 406 1.24 18.68 -4.29
C ARG A 406 -0.04 17.97 -3.86
N ALA A 407 -0.90 18.72 -3.17
CA ALA A 407 -2.26 18.29 -2.85
C ALA A 407 -3.08 18.06 -4.11
N LEU A 408 -4.09 17.20 -4.00
CA LEU A 408 -5.06 17.01 -5.06
C LEU A 408 -5.88 18.29 -5.24
N ASN A 409 -6.10 18.68 -6.49
CA ASN A 409 -7.06 19.74 -6.78
C ASN A 409 -8.51 19.27 -6.52
N ASP A 410 -9.47 20.20 -6.49
CA ASP A 410 -10.85 19.90 -6.11
C ASP A 410 -11.49 18.78 -6.95
N ASP A 411 -11.26 18.76 -8.27
CA ASP A 411 -11.76 17.71 -9.16
C ASP A 411 -11.12 16.34 -8.88
N GLN A 412 -9.81 16.30 -8.65
CA GLN A 412 -9.08 15.09 -8.28
C GLN A 412 -9.49 14.59 -6.89
N ALA A 413 -9.68 15.50 -5.93
CA ALA A 413 -10.12 15.19 -4.59
C ALA A 413 -11.53 14.59 -4.62
N LEU A 414 -12.47 15.21 -5.35
CA LEU A 414 -13.83 14.71 -5.52
C LEU A 414 -13.84 13.33 -6.17
N LYS A 415 -13.02 13.11 -7.21
CA LYS A 415 -12.89 11.79 -7.85
C LYS A 415 -12.39 10.72 -6.88
N LEU A 416 -11.32 11.01 -6.14
CA LEU A 416 -10.75 10.05 -5.18
C LEU A 416 -11.74 9.74 -4.06
N PHE A 417 -12.37 10.76 -3.49
CA PHE A 417 -13.42 10.58 -2.48
C PHE A 417 -14.59 9.75 -3.02
N SER A 418 -15.07 10.06 -4.23
CA SER A 418 -16.21 9.36 -4.84
C SER A 418 -15.91 7.88 -5.09
N TRP A 419 -14.69 7.54 -5.51
CA TRP A 419 -14.28 6.15 -5.68
C TRP A 419 -14.34 5.36 -4.37
N ASN A 420 -14.06 5.99 -3.24
CA ASN A 420 -14.09 5.34 -1.93
C ASN A 420 -15.50 5.32 -1.33
N ALA A 421 -16.31 6.35 -1.55
CA ALA A 421 -17.67 6.46 -1.01
C ALA A 421 -18.74 5.73 -1.84
N PHE A 422 -18.61 5.72 -3.16
CA PHE A 422 -19.65 5.24 -4.08
C PHE A 422 -19.19 4.12 -5.01
N ARG A 423 -17.87 3.83 -5.07
CA ARG A 423 -17.26 2.99 -6.12
C ARG A 423 -17.53 3.52 -7.54
N GLU A 424 -17.74 4.82 -7.64
CA GLU A 424 -18.02 5.54 -8.88
C GLU A 424 -17.14 6.78 -8.98
N ARG A 425 -16.94 7.27 -10.20
CA ARG A 425 -16.04 8.40 -10.47
C ARG A 425 -16.54 9.73 -9.92
N TYR A 426 -17.85 9.85 -9.69
CA TYR A 426 -18.53 11.07 -9.25
C TYR A 426 -19.61 10.73 -8.24
N PRO A 427 -20.01 11.68 -7.37
CA PRO A 427 -21.05 11.43 -6.38
C PRO A 427 -22.43 11.37 -7.04
N LYS A 428 -23.34 10.61 -6.42
CA LYS A 428 -24.77 10.65 -6.73
C LYS A 428 -25.34 12.04 -6.45
N ASN A 429 -26.38 12.46 -7.18
CA ASN A 429 -26.92 13.82 -7.12
C ASN A 429 -27.27 14.27 -5.69
N ASP A 430 -27.95 13.43 -4.92
CA ASP A 430 -28.37 13.74 -3.54
C ASP A 430 -27.19 13.92 -2.58
N TYR A 431 -26.01 13.39 -2.93
CA TYR A 431 -24.80 13.43 -2.11
C TYR A 431 -23.79 14.48 -2.62
N ARG A 432 -24.04 15.14 -3.76
CA ARG A 432 -23.07 16.01 -4.43
C ARG A 432 -22.63 17.18 -3.54
N MET A 433 -23.57 17.87 -2.91
CA MET A 433 -23.24 18.99 -2.02
C MET A 433 -22.38 18.55 -0.83
N LEU A 434 -22.78 17.49 -0.13
CA LEU A 434 -22.03 16.96 1.02
C LEU A 434 -20.65 16.43 0.60
N SER A 435 -20.56 15.79 -0.55
CA SER A 435 -19.27 15.31 -1.10
C SER A 435 -18.29 16.47 -1.30
N ASN A 436 -18.74 17.57 -1.90
CA ASN A 436 -17.93 18.78 -2.06
C ASN A 436 -17.51 19.39 -0.72
N CYS A 437 -18.39 19.38 0.27
CA CYS A 437 -18.05 19.83 1.61
C CYS A 437 -16.94 18.98 2.22
N PHE A 438 -17.09 17.66 2.25
CA PHE A 438 -16.06 16.76 2.79
C PHE A 438 -14.71 16.88 2.04
N THR A 439 -14.73 17.03 0.71
CA THR A 439 -13.50 17.21 -0.06
C THR A 439 -12.81 18.53 0.26
N SER A 440 -13.56 19.60 0.53
CA SER A 440 -13.00 20.89 0.94
C SER A 440 -12.26 20.79 2.28
N PHE A 441 -12.86 20.15 3.29
CA PHE A 441 -12.22 19.92 4.59
C PHE A 441 -10.95 19.07 4.52
N SER A 442 -10.85 18.18 3.53
CA SER A 442 -9.66 17.33 3.38
C SER A 442 -8.40 18.09 2.95
N LYS A 443 -8.53 19.34 2.46
CA LYS A 443 -7.44 20.14 1.86
C LYS A 443 -6.66 19.39 0.77
N GLY A 444 -7.33 18.48 0.06
CA GLY A 444 -6.74 17.68 -1.00
C GLY A 444 -5.76 16.60 -0.50
N LEU A 445 -5.79 16.23 0.78
CA LEU A 445 -4.99 15.13 1.35
C LEU A 445 -5.59 13.77 0.97
N PRO A 446 -4.90 12.93 0.16
CA PRO A 446 -5.42 11.63 -0.25
C PRO A 446 -5.84 10.72 0.90
N LEU A 447 -5.07 10.65 1.99
CA LEU A 447 -5.41 9.79 3.13
C LEU A 447 -6.77 10.16 3.74
N VAL A 448 -7.01 11.45 3.96
CA VAL A 448 -8.26 11.95 4.55
C VAL A 448 -9.43 11.64 3.63
N LEU A 449 -9.27 11.88 2.33
CA LEU A 449 -10.30 11.60 1.31
C LEU A 449 -10.67 10.11 1.26
N ILE A 450 -9.68 9.23 1.31
CA ILE A 450 -9.88 7.77 1.29
C ILE A 450 -10.62 7.32 2.55
N VAL A 451 -10.12 7.69 3.72
CA VAL A 451 -10.69 7.29 5.01
C VAL A 451 -12.12 7.82 5.19
N MET A 452 -12.37 9.09 4.86
CA MET A 452 -13.72 9.67 4.93
C MET A 452 -14.68 9.05 3.92
N GLY A 453 -14.24 8.86 2.68
CA GLY A 453 -15.06 8.22 1.65
C GLY A 453 -15.49 6.82 2.08
N SER A 454 -14.54 6.00 2.52
CA SER A 454 -14.81 4.63 3.00
C SER A 454 -15.68 4.61 4.27
N PHE A 455 -15.50 5.57 5.20
CA PHE A 455 -16.34 5.69 6.40
C PHE A 455 -17.81 6.02 6.09
N LEU A 456 -18.05 6.80 5.04
CA LEU A 456 -19.36 7.27 4.61
C LEU A 456 -20.04 6.34 3.60
N SER A 457 -19.29 5.42 3.01
CA SER A 457 -19.79 4.43 2.06
C SER A 457 -20.99 3.65 2.62
N GLY A 458 -22.05 3.54 1.83
CA GLY A 458 -23.29 2.82 2.17
C GLY A 458 -24.22 3.53 3.15
N LYS A 459 -23.85 4.69 3.70
CA LYS A 459 -24.70 5.47 4.62
C LYS A 459 -25.68 6.36 3.88
N SER A 460 -26.80 6.65 4.53
CA SER A 460 -27.83 7.57 4.03
C SER A 460 -27.37 9.04 4.07
N VAL A 461 -28.01 9.89 3.26
CA VAL A 461 -27.77 11.35 3.25
C VAL A 461 -27.90 11.97 4.65
N LYS A 462 -28.86 11.50 5.47
CA LYS A 462 -29.05 11.99 6.85
C LYS A 462 -27.87 11.66 7.75
N GLU A 463 -27.24 10.51 7.56
CA GLU A 463 -26.05 10.11 8.31
C GLU A 463 -24.82 10.89 7.88
N TRP A 464 -24.70 11.18 6.58
CA TRP A 464 -23.65 12.07 6.06
C TRP A 464 -23.78 13.48 6.65
N GLN A 465 -25.00 14.02 6.72
CA GLN A 465 -25.25 15.32 7.32
C GLN A 465 -24.82 15.34 8.80
N ARG A 466 -25.21 14.32 9.58
CA ARG A 466 -24.78 14.19 10.99
C ARG A 466 -23.26 14.12 11.16
N ALA A 467 -22.58 13.38 10.29
CA ALA A 467 -21.12 13.33 10.31
C ALA A 467 -20.48 14.68 9.95
N PHE A 468 -21.09 15.41 9.01
CA PHE A 468 -20.64 16.72 8.59
C PHE A 468 -20.87 17.79 9.67
N ASP A 469 -21.97 17.72 10.42
CA ASP A 469 -22.25 18.67 11.51
C ASP A 469 -21.20 18.55 12.63
N ARG A 470 -20.78 17.31 12.98
CA ARG A 470 -19.65 17.07 13.90
C ARG A 470 -18.33 17.65 13.38
N LEU A 471 -18.12 17.63 12.06
CA LEU A 471 -16.91 18.19 11.44
C LEU A 471 -16.86 19.72 11.55
N LYS A 472 -18.02 20.41 11.53
CA LYS A 472 -18.09 21.86 11.70
C LYS A 472 -17.77 22.35 13.10
N GLU A 473 -17.96 21.51 14.11
CA GLU A 473 -17.68 21.85 15.51
C GLU A 473 -16.17 21.92 15.79
N ILE A 474 -15.35 21.39 14.88
CA ILE A 474 -13.90 21.40 15.01
C ILE A 474 -13.38 22.82 14.71
N SER A 475 -12.87 23.48 15.75
CA SER A 475 -12.38 24.87 15.70
C SER A 475 -11.04 25.04 14.97
N GLN A 476 -10.24 23.98 14.85
CA GLN A 476 -9.00 23.97 14.09
C GLN A 476 -9.02 22.85 13.06
N GLU A 477 -8.73 23.17 11.80
CA GLU A 477 -8.65 22.18 10.71
C GLU A 477 -7.38 21.30 10.82
N ASP A 478 -7.11 20.74 12.01
CA ASP A 478 -6.09 19.73 12.26
C ASP A 478 -6.58 18.41 11.62
N VAL A 479 -5.70 17.79 10.84
CA VAL A 479 -5.91 16.50 10.19
C VAL A 479 -6.27 15.42 11.21
N HIS A 480 -5.73 15.50 12.42
CA HIS A 480 -6.05 14.56 13.50
C HIS A 480 -7.51 14.65 13.93
N ASP A 481 -8.05 15.85 14.13
CA ASP A 481 -9.44 16.04 14.53
C ASP A 481 -10.41 15.59 13.44
N ILE A 482 -10.04 15.78 12.17
CA ILE A 482 -10.81 15.27 11.03
C ILE A 482 -10.85 13.73 11.09
N LEU A 483 -9.71 13.07 11.23
CA LEU A 483 -9.63 11.60 11.30
C LEU A 483 -10.33 11.03 12.54
N ARG A 484 -10.38 11.78 13.65
CA ARG A 484 -11.05 11.39 14.89
C ARG A 484 -12.53 11.09 14.69
N ILE A 485 -13.24 11.83 13.83
CA ILE A 485 -14.66 11.58 13.54
C ILE A 485 -14.91 10.15 13.09
N VAL A 486 -13.98 9.60 12.28
CA VAL A 486 -14.08 8.24 11.77
C VAL A 486 -13.86 7.22 12.89
N ILE A 487 -12.88 7.47 13.77
CA ILE A 487 -12.54 6.58 14.89
C ILE A 487 -13.66 6.59 15.96
N ASP A 488 -14.19 7.76 16.29
CA ASP A 488 -15.33 7.91 17.21
C ASP A 488 -16.61 7.26 16.65
N GLY A 489 -16.70 7.11 15.33
CA GLY A 489 -17.78 6.42 14.65
C GLY A 489 -17.65 4.89 14.58
N LEU A 490 -16.59 4.31 15.14
CA LEU A 490 -16.41 2.86 15.28
C LEU A 490 -17.15 2.32 16.51
N GLU A 491 -17.61 1.06 16.43
CA GLU A 491 -18.16 0.39 17.61
C GLU A 491 -17.02 0.04 18.58
N ALA A 492 -17.38 -0.39 19.80
CA ALA A 492 -16.41 -0.61 20.86
C ALA A 492 -15.36 -1.67 20.48
N ASN A 493 -15.76 -2.72 19.77
CA ASN A 493 -14.87 -3.80 19.33
C ASN A 493 -13.83 -3.29 18.31
N GLU A 494 -14.26 -2.65 17.21
CA GLU A 494 -13.31 -2.16 16.18
C GLU A 494 -12.40 -1.06 16.73
N ARG A 495 -12.93 -0.19 17.60
CA ARG A 495 -12.14 0.86 18.24
C ARG A 495 -11.04 0.29 19.12
N THR A 496 -11.35 -0.76 19.88
CA THR A 496 -10.37 -1.48 20.71
C THR A 496 -9.26 -2.06 19.84
N ILE A 497 -9.61 -2.75 18.75
CA ILE A 497 -8.65 -3.34 17.81
C ILE A 497 -7.79 -2.25 17.13
N PHE A 498 -8.41 -1.14 16.73
CA PHE A 498 -7.70 -0.01 16.13
C PHE A 498 -6.61 0.54 17.07
N LEU A 499 -6.94 0.76 18.34
CA LEU A 499 -5.99 1.25 19.33
C LEU A 499 -4.87 0.23 19.61
N ASP A 500 -5.19 -1.06 19.64
CA ASP A 500 -4.21 -2.12 19.83
C ASP A 500 -3.22 -2.20 18.67
N ILE A 501 -3.69 -2.07 17.42
CA ILE A 501 -2.84 -2.00 16.23
C ILE A 501 -1.96 -0.75 16.28
N ALA A 502 -2.53 0.42 16.59
CA ALA A 502 -1.77 1.67 16.68
C ALA A 502 -0.64 1.60 17.72
N CYS A 503 -0.90 0.97 18.87
CA CYS A 503 0.07 0.92 19.97
C CYS A 503 1.08 -0.23 19.82
N PHE A 504 0.66 -1.42 19.40
CA PHE A 504 1.44 -2.63 19.58
C PHE A 504 1.63 -3.49 18.33
N LEU A 505 0.59 -3.58 17.48
CA LEU A 505 0.44 -4.65 16.48
C LEU A 505 0.66 -4.21 15.02
N ASN A 506 0.96 -2.93 14.76
CA ASN A 506 1.30 -2.46 13.41
C ASN A 506 2.54 -3.21 12.86
N GLY A 507 2.42 -3.80 11.67
CA GLY A 507 3.45 -4.58 10.98
C GLY A 507 3.45 -6.09 11.29
N TYR A 508 2.48 -6.61 12.05
CA TYR A 508 2.39 -8.03 12.37
C TYR A 508 1.46 -8.80 11.44
N ASP A 509 1.73 -10.10 11.29
CA ASP A 509 0.87 -11.02 10.56
C ASP A 509 -0.56 -11.04 11.13
N LYS A 510 -1.53 -10.95 10.21
CA LYS A 510 -2.96 -10.89 10.48
C LYS A 510 -3.44 -12.13 11.25
N GLU A 511 -3.03 -13.33 10.84
CA GLU A 511 -3.49 -14.57 11.47
C GLU A 511 -2.96 -14.71 12.89
N VAL A 512 -1.73 -14.24 13.14
CA VAL A 512 -1.16 -14.15 14.49
C VAL A 512 -1.98 -13.20 15.35
N ILE A 513 -2.34 -12.02 14.84
CA ILE A 513 -3.17 -11.05 15.56
C ILE A 513 -4.55 -11.64 15.89
N ILE A 514 -5.22 -12.24 14.90
CA ILE A 514 -6.56 -12.84 15.08
C ILE A 514 -6.53 -13.89 16.18
N LYS A 515 -5.62 -14.87 16.06
CA LYS A 515 -5.47 -15.96 17.06
C LYS A 515 -5.21 -15.43 18.46
N SER A 516 -4.55 -14.29 18.58
CA SER A 516 -4.16 -13.73 19.87
C SER A 516 -5.29 -12.88 20.46
N LEU A 517 -5.96 -12.04 19.67
CA LEU A 517 -7.07 -11.21 20.14
C LEU A 517 -8.36 -11.99 20.39
N ASP A 518 -8.65 -13.04 19.62
CA ASP A 518 -9.86 -13.87 19.82
C ASP A 518 -9.85 -14.57 21.19
N GLN A 519 -8.66 -14.85 21.75
CA GLN A 519 -8.52 -15.38 23.12
C GLN A 519 -8.91 -14.37 24.19
N CYS A 520 -8.96 -13.07 23.86
CA CYS A 520 -9.31 -11.99 24.77
C CYS A 520 -10.81 -11.61 24.69
N SER A 521 -11.65 -12.47 24.11
CA SER A 521 -13.07 -12.16 23.83
C SER A 521 -13.27 -10.92 22.93
N VAL A 522 -12.26 -10.58 22.13
CA VAL A 522 -12.34 -9.54 21.10
C VAL A 522 -12.67 -10.23 19.79
N TYR A 523 -13.67 -9.74 19.04
CA TYR A 523 -14.00 -10.30 17.73
C TYR A 523 -13.02 -9.79 16.69
N ALA A 524 -11.82 -10.38 16.65
CA ALA A 524 -10.68 -9.84 15.92
C ALA A 524 -10.87 -9.98 14.41
N THR A 525 -11.38 -11.13 13.96
CA THR A 525 -11.61 -11.41 12.53
C THR A 525 -12.53 -10.36 11.89
N SER A 526 -13.74 -10.17 12.45
CA SER A 526 -14.70 -9.19 11.93
C SER A 526 -14.20 -7.76 12.11
N GLY A 527 -13.56 -7.45 13.24
CA GLY A 527 -13.07 -6.10 13.49
C GLY A 527 -11.95 -5.68 12.53
N ILE A 528 -11.00 -6.57 12.23
CA ILE A 528 -9.94 -6.32 11.24
C ILE A 528 -10.53 -6.11 9.85
N GLU A 529 -11.51 -6.92 9.45
CA GLU A 529 -12.21 -6.74 8.16
C GLU A 529 -12.91 -5.38 8.07
N ILE A 530 -13.60 -4.95 9.13
CA ILE A 530 -14.28 -3.65 9.16
C ILE A 530 -13.26 -2.51 9.11
N LEU A 531 -12.14 -2.61 9.84
CA LEU A 531 -11.07 -1.60 9.79
C LEU A 531 -10.45 -1.49 8.39
N ALA A 532 -10.24 -2.63 7.71
CA ALA A 532 -9.75 -2.66 6.33
C ALA A 532 -10.76 -2.06 5.35
N GLN A 533 -12.05 -2.39 5.49
CA GLN A 533 -13.13 -1.81 4.68
C GLN A 533 -13.24 -0.30 4.84
N LYS A 534 -12.99 0.21 6.06
CA LYS A 534 -12.95 1.65 6.36
C LYS A 534 -11.61 2.32 6.01
N SER A 535 -10.69 1.58 5.39
CA SER A 535 -9.36 2.06 4.99
C SER A 535 -8.51 2.60 6.16
N LEU A 536 -8.76 2.10 7.37
CA LEU A 536 -7.98 2.45 8.56
C LEU A 536 -6.72 1.61 8.70
N ILE A 537 -6.72 0.43 8.06
CA ILE A 537 -5.58 -0.46 7.92
C ILE A 537 -5.56 -1.03 6.48
N CYS A 538 -4.41 -1.54 6.07
CA CYS A 538 -4.28 -2.42 4.91
C CYS A 538 -3.59 -3.72 5.31
N ILE A 539 -3.80 -4.77 4.53
CA ILE A 539 -3.10 -6.05 4.67
C ILE A 539 -2.23 -6.19 3.42
N ASP A 540 -0.94 -6.43 3.60
CA ASP A 540 -0.01 -6.61 2.49
C ASP A 540 0.01 -8.05 1.97
N ASP A 541 0.81 -8.30 0.93
CA ASP A 541 0.94 -9.62 0.31
C ASP A 541 1.57 -10.67 1.25
N ASN A 542 2.29 -10.22 2.28
CA ASN A 542 2.85 -11.06 3.35
C ASN A 542 1.85 -11.27 4.49
N ASN A 543 0.57 -10.94 4.26
CA ASN A 543 -0.51 -11.04 5.24
C ASN A 543 -0.27 -10.22 6.51
N SER A 544 0.59 -9.19 6.44
CA SER A 544 0.89 -8.30 7.56
C SER A 544 -0.04 -7.10 7.57
N ILE A 545 -0.51 -6.73 8.77
CA ILE A 545 -1.38 -5.57 8.99
C ILE A 545 -0.53 -4.30 9.05
N TRP A 546 -0.88 -3.34 8.20
CA TRP A 546 -0.27 -2.03 8.15
C TRP A 546 -1.27 -0.93 8.47
N MET A 547 -0.88 -0.03 9.35
CA MET A 547 -1.59 1.19 9.68
C MET A 547 -0.75 2.40 9.29
N HIS A 548 -1.34 3.33 8.53
CA HIS A 548 -0.67 4.56 8.14
C HIS A 548 -0.29 5.40 9.37
N ASP A 549 0.90 6.00 9.37
CA ASP A 549 1.45 6.64 10.57
C ASP A 549 0.59 7.76 11.16
N LEU A 550 -0.13 8.53 10.34
CA LEU A 550 -1.11 9.52 10.83
C LEU A 550 -2.26 8.89 11.62
N LEU A 551 -2.74 7.72 11.19
CA LEU A 551 -3.76 6.95 11.91
C LEU A 551 -3.18 6.34 13.18
N GLN A 552 -1.95 5.83 13.10
CA GLN A 552 -1.23 5.34 14.28
C GLN A 552 -1.03 6.44 15.32
N GLU A 553 -0.57 7.62 14.90
CA GLU A 553 -0.42 8.80 15.76
C GLU A 553 -1.77 9.22 16.33
N MET A 554 -2.83 9.23 15.54
CA MET A 554 -4.17 9.54 16.03
C MET A 554 -4.63 8.55 17.11
N GLY A 555 -4.44 7.25 16.91
CA GLY A 555 -4.74 6.24 17.92
C GLY A 555 -3.97 6.45 19.21
N ARG A 556 -2.67 6.78 19.11
CA ARG A 556 -1.83 7.10 20.27
C ARG A 556 -2.26 8.39 20.98
N ARG A 557 -2.65 9.43 20.22
CA ARG A 557 -3.19 10.67 20.78
C ARG A 557 -4.47 10.41 21.57
N ILE A 558 -5.36 9.54 21.08
CA ILE A 558 -6.58 9.15 21.81
C ILE A 558 -6.21 8.55 23.18
N VAL A 559 -5.25 7.62 23.21
CA VAL A 559 -4.81 7.00 24.48
C VAL A 559 -4.12 8.00 25.41
N ILE A 560 -3.32 8.93 24.89
CA ILE A 560 -2.73 10.01 25.70
C ILE A 560 -3.83 10.91 26.27
N GLN A 561 -4.89 11.20 25.52
CA GLN A 561 -6.00 12.04 25.98
C GLN A 561 -6.83 11.39 27.11
N GLU A 562 -6.78 10.07 27.29
CA GLU A 562 -7.39 9.41 28.46
C GLU A 562 -6.78 9.95 29.76
N CYS A 563 -5.46 10.11 29.80
CA CYS A 563 -4.77 10.82 30.87
C CYS A 563 -3.40 11.34 30.39
N PRO A 564 -3.28 12.64 30.05
CA PRO A 564 -2.03 13.19 29.51
C PRO A 564 -0.86 13.08 30.48
N GLU A 565 -1.10 13.35 31.77
CA GLU A 565 -0.06 13.45 32.79
C GLU A 565 0.36 12.11 33.38
N ASN A 566 -0.54 11.11 33.41
CA ASN A 566 -0.32 9.88 34.18
C ASN A 566 -0.47 8.63 33.29
N PRO A 567 0.64 7.99 32.88
CA PRO A 567 0.62 6.78 32.06
C PRO A 567 -0.15 5.62 32.70
N ASN A 568 -0.16 5.51 34.04
CA ASN A 568 -0.82 4.42 34.74
C ASN A 568 -2.35 4.46 34.69
N LYS A 569 -2.95 5.58 34.27
CA LYS A 569 -4.41 5.72 34.06
C LYS A 569 -4.83 5.56 32.61
N ARG A 570 -3.87 5.27 31.71
CA ARG A 570 -4.13 5.02 30.30
C ARG A 570 -4.40 3.54 30.06
N SER A 571 -5.14 3.24 29.00
CA SER A 571 -5.54 1.90 28.62
C SER A 571 -4.43 1.14 27.87
N ARG A 572 -3.58 1.84 27.10
CA ARG A 572 -2.39 1.27 26.44
C ARG A 572 -1.13 2.05 26.82
N ILE A 573 -0.05 1.32 27.08
CA ILE A 573 1.27 1.90 27.32
C ILE A 573 2.27 1.26 26.35
N TRP A 574 2.65 2.00 25.30
CA TRP A 574 3.60 1.52 24.28
C TRP A 574 5.00 2.11 24.42
N CYS A 575 5.16 3.22 25.15
CA CYS A 575 6.44 3.84 25.40
C CYS A 575 7.17 3.06 26.50
N HIS A 576 8.41 2.67 26.22
CA HIS A 576 9.18 1.81 27.11
C HIS A 576 9.44 2.48 28.47
N GLU A 577 9.77 3.76 28.46
CA GLU A 577 10.04 4.58 29.64
C GLU A 577 8.80 4.70 30.53
N ASP A 578 7.64 4.99 29.94
CA ASP A 578 6.36 5.04 30.65
C ASP A 578 6.02 3.67 31.26
N ALA A 579 6.20 2.58 30.50
CA ALA A 579 5.92 1.24 30.97
C ALA A 579 6.84 0.82 32.13
N LEU A 580 8.14 1.11 32.02
CA LEU A 580 9.11 0.87 33.10
C LEU A 580 8.78 1.68 34.34
N GLN A 581 8.40 2.95 34.19
CA GLN A 581 8.00 3.79 35.32
C GLN A 581 6.81 3.17 36.06
N VAL A 582 5.78 2.73 35.34
CA VAL A 582 4.58 2.14 35.94
C VAL A 582 4.90 0.86 36.71
N ILE A 583 5.80 0.03 36.17
CA ILE A 583 6.22 -1.24 36.77
C ILE A 583 7.10 -1.01 38.00
N ARG A 584 8.19 -0.24 37.87
CA ARG A 584 9.16 0.02 38.95
C ARG A 584 8.58 0.80 40.13
N GLN A 585 7.61 1.68 39.88
CA GLN A 585 6.95 2.43 40.95
C GLN A 585 5.75 1.68 41.56
N ASN A 586 5.41 0.48 41.05
CA ASN A 586 4.25 -0.31 41.48
C ASN A 586 2.92 0.48 41.49
N VAL A 587 2.75 1.31 40.45
CA VAL A 587 1.60 2.20 40.26
C VAL A 587 0.61 1.70 39.20
N GLY A 588 0.75 0.44 38.76
CA GLY A 588 -0.18 -0.20 37.84
C GLY A 588 -1.64 -0.14 38.32
N THR A 589 -2.57 0.07 37.38
CA THR A 589 -4.01 0.16 37.66
C THR A 589 -4.80 -0.81 36.79
N ASP A 590 -6.07 -1.01 37.12
CA ASP A 590 -7.02 -1.82 36.34
C ASP A 590 -7.48 -1.15 35.04
N CYS A 591 -7.08 0.10 34.78
CA CYS A 591 -7.33 0.78 33.51
C CYS A 591 -6.46 0.21 32.39
N ILE A 592 -5.30 -0.36 32.73
CA ILE A 592 -4.30 -0.82 31.76
C ILE A 592 -4.77 -2.14 31.13
N GLU A 593 -4.99 -2.11 29.82
CA GLU A 593 -5.32 -3.26 28.98
C GLU A 593 -4.11 -3.81 28.21
N GLY A 594 -3.11 -2.95 27.94
CA GLY A 594 -1.94 -3.34 27.15
C GLY A 594 -0.65 -2.64 27.56
N ILE A 595 0.45 -3.41 27.62
CA ILE A 595 1.80 -2.89 27.91
C ILE A 595 2.82 -3.45 26.91
N LYS A 596 3.73 -2.59 26.45
CA LYS A 596 4.93 -2.94 25.70
C LYS A 596 6.19 -2.54 26.47
N LEU A 597 7.16 -3.46 26.53
CA LEU A 597 8.48 -3.24 27.09
C LEU A 597 9.55 -3.66 26.10
N ASP A 598 10.46 -2.75 25.76
CA ASP A 598 11.60 -3.04 24.90
C ASP A 598 12.86 -3.27 25.75
N LYS A 599 13.64 -4.33 25.50
CA LYS A 599 14.99 -4.53 26.10
C LYS A 599 15.05 -4.43 27.64
N VAL A 600 14.19 -5.16 28.36
CA VAL A 600 14.18 -5.17 29.83
C VAL A 600 14.88 -6.41 30.38
N ASP A 601 15.64 -6.22 31.46
CA ASP A 601 16.17 -7.31 32.26
C ASP A 601 15.04 -8.01 33.01
N VAL A 602 14.95 -9.31 32.82
CA VAL A 602 13.92 -10.19 33.38
C VAL A 602 13.97 -10.17 34.90
N GLU A 603 15.16 -10.05 35.46
CA GLU A 603 15.37 -9.95 36.90
C GLU A 603 14.69 -8.70 37.48
N ASP A 604 14.79 -7.56 36.78
CA ASP A 604 14.11 -6.31 37.17
C ASP A 604 12.59 -6.45 37.09
N LEU A 605 12.07 -7.22 36.13
CA LEU A 605 10.64 -7.54 36.04
C LEU A 605 10.15 -8.41 37.19
N ILE A 606 10.94 -9.41 37.62
CA ILE A 606 10.61 -10.30 38.74
C ILE A 606 10.55 -9.52 40.05
N VAL A 607 11.54 -8.66 40.30
CA VAL A 607 11.57 -7.80 41.49
C VAL A 607 10.32 -6.92 41.58
N ASN A 608 9.79 -6.49 40.43
CA ASN A 608 8.63 -5.60 40.35
C ASN A 608 7.32 -6.31 39.96
N ALA A 609 7.24 -7.63 40.10
CA ALA A 609 6.08 -8.42 39.66
C ALA A 609 4.75 -8.03 40.34
N ASP A 610 4.82 -7.50 41.57
CA ASP A 610 3.66 -7.00 42.32
C ASP A 610 2.88 -5.89 41.57
N SER A 611 3.53 -5.17 40.66
CA SER A 611 2.89 -4.14 39.82
C SER A 611 1.77 -4.70 38.95
N PHE A 612 1.92 -5.94 38.46
CA PHE A 612 0.92 -6.61 37.61
C PHE A 612 -0.32 -7.06 38.40
N ARG A 613 -0.20 -7.21 39.73
CA ARG A 613 -1.31 -7.65 40.58
C ARG A 613 -2.52 -6.71 40.51
N LYS A 614 -2.28 -5.41 40.31
CA LYS A 614 -3.33 -4.38 40.21
C LYS A 614 -3.91 -4.24 38.80
N MET A 615 -3.25 -4.78 37.78
CA MET A 615 -3.60 -4.63 36.36
C MET A 615 -4.59 -5.71 35.88
N LYS A 616 -5.79 -5.76 36.47
CA LYS A 616 -6.75 -6.84 36.23
C LYS A 616 -7.31 -6.94 34.81
N LYS A 617 -7.26 -5.85 34.03
CA LYS A 617 -7.74 -5.82 32.63
C LYS A 617 -6.62 -6.03 31.62
N LEU A 618 -5.39 -6.30 32.07
CA LEU A 618 -4.27 -6.52 31.17
C LEU A 618 -4.52 -7.76 30.32
N ARG A 619 -4.62 -7.54 29.01
CA ARG A 619 -4.88 -8.58 28.00
C ARG A 619 -3.84 -8.63 26.90
N LEU A 620 -3.03 -7.58 26.76
CA LEU A 620 -1.94 -7.48 25.80
C LEU A 620 -0.62 -7.22 26.52
N PHE A 621 0.34 -8.11 26.35
CA PHE A 621 1.70 -7.90 26.85
C PHE A 621 2.71 -8.21 25.77
N LYS A 622 3.62 -7.27 25.54
CA LYS A 622 4.66 -7.39 24.50
C LYS A 622 6.02 -7.09 25.08
N MET A 623 6.97 -7.98 24.81
CA MET A 623 8.39 -7.75 25.03
C MET A 623 9.17 -7.83 23.72
N ALA A 624 10.26 -7.08 23.61
CA ALA A 624 11.10 -7.07 22.41
C ALA A 624 11.52 -8.48 21.99
N ASP A 625 11.62 -8.68 20.66
CA ASP A 625 12.01 -9.91 19.97
C ASP A 625 11.07 -11.12 20.10
N HIS A 626 9.87 -10.91 20.65
CA HIS A 626 8.85 -11.95 20.77
C HIS A 626 7.52 -11.56 20.12
N ALA A 627 6.75 -12.57 19.69
CA ALA A 627 5.40 -12.35 19.17
C ALA A 627 4.51 -11.74 20.28
N PRO A 628 3.56 -10.87 19.95
CA PRO A 628 2.65 -10.29 20.94
C PRO A 628 1.93 -11.42 21.68
N HIS A 629 1.95 -11.37 23.01
CA HIS A 629 1.21 -12.32 23.83
C HIS A 629 -0.12 -11.67 24.19
N CYS A 630 -1.19 -12.36 23.82
CA CYS A 630 -2.55 -11.92 24.10
C CYS A 630 -3.30 -13.06 24.79
N GLY A 631 -4.15 -12.68 25.74
CA GLY A 631 -5.04 -13.58 26.46
C GLY A 631 -5.58 -12.87 27.70
N PRO A 632 -6.60 -13.41 28.37
CA PRO A 632 -6.90 -12.99 29.73
C PRO A 632 -5.66 -13.16 30.60
N ALA A 633 -5.57 -12.39 31.68
CA ALA A 633 -4.39 -12.36 32.54
C ALA A 633 -3.89 -13.78 32.90
N GLY A 634 -4.76 -14.71 33.30
CA GLY A 634 -4.40 -16.10 33.59
C GLY A 634 -3.93 -16.97 32.39
N HIS A 635 -4.18 -16.57 31.15
CA HIS A 635 -3.73 -17.27 29.92
C HIS A 635 -2.43 -16.66 29.36
N LEU A 636 -2.18 -15.37 29.63
CA LEU A 636 -0.89 -14.72 29.39
C LEU A 636 0.23 -15.45 30.14
N SER A 637 -0.01 -15.88 31.38
CA SER A 637 0.96 -16.65 32.14
C SER A 637 1.25 -18.02 31.50
N GLU A 638 0.24 -18.79 31.11
CA GLU A 638 0.41 -20.13 30.52
C GLU A 638 1.15 -20.13 29.17
N LYS A 639 0.90 -19.12 28.32
CA LYS A 639 1.60 -18.95 27.03
C LYS A 639 3.03 -18.42 27.15
N LEU A 640 3.29 -17.54 28.11
CA LEU A 640 4.66 -17.16 28.44
C LEU A 640 5.42 -18.41 28.94
N TRP A 641 4.81 -19.23 29.81
CA TRP A 641 5.37 -20.47 30.32
C TRP A 641 5.79 -21.47 29.22
N THR A 642 4.90 -21.74 28.26
CA THR A 642 5.15 -22.74 27.19
C THR A 642 6.20 -22.32 26.16
N ARG A 643 6.39 -21.01 25.92
CA ARG A 643 7.37 -20.52 24.94
C ARG A 643 8.78 -20.40 25.53
N PHE A 644 8.90 -20.04 26.81
CA PHE A 644 10.20 -19.99 27.50
C PHE A 644 10.76 -21.40 27.81
N ALA A 645 9.90 -22.42 27.98
CA ALA A 645 10.33 -23.83 28.07
C ALA A 645 11.05 -24.38 26.84
N ARG A 646 11.01 -23.67 25.70
CA ARG A 646 11.68 -24.08 24.46
C ARG A 646 12.97 -23.33 24.16
N ASN A 647 13.23 -22.17 24.78
CA ASN A 647 14.38 -21.31 24.46
C ASN A 647 15.20 -20.96 25.73
N ASN A 648 16.41 -21.51 25.80
CA ASN A 648 17.54 -21.22 26.72
C ASN A 648 17.42 -21.65 28.19
N ASN A 649 18.30 -22.59 28.60
CA ASN A 649 18.32 -23.22 29.92
C ASN A 649 18.68 -22.31 31.11
N ASP A 650 19.45 -21.22 30.92
CA ASP A 650 19.91 -20.38 32.05
C ASP A 650 18.94 -19.23 32.40
N MET A 651 18.23 -18.67 31.41
CA MET A 651 17.18 -17.66 31.65
C MET A 651 15.82 -18.29 31.98
N PHE A 652 15.69 -19.60 31.77
CA PHE A 652 14.45 -20.35 31.94
C PHE A 652 13.89 -20.25 33.37
N ALA A 653 14.73 -20.38 34.39
CA ALA A 653 14.29 -20.36 35.80
C ALA A 653 13.74 -19.00 36.25
N PHE A 654 14.35 -17.91 35.79
CA PHE A 654 13.90 -16.55 36.09
C PHE A 654 12.55 -16.24 35.42
N TRP A 655 12.40 -16.61 34.15
CA TRP A 655 11.12 -16.47 33.45
C TRP A 655 10.02 -17.34 34.06
N GLU A 656 10.33 -18.57 34.43
CA GLU A 656 9.39 -19.45 35.11
C GLU A 656 8.91 -18.84 36.43
N ALA A 657 9.82 -18.22 37.20
CA ALA A 657 9.49 -17.52 38.43
C ALA A 657 8.57 -16.31 38.20
N LEU A 658 8.86 -15.45 37.21
CA LEU A 658 8.03 -14.29 36.86
C LEU A 658 6.61 -14.72 36.47
N VAL A 659 6.54 -15.69 35.56
CA VAL A 659 5.28 -16.19 35.01
C VAL A 659 4.44 -16.85 36.11
N LYS A 660 5.07 -17.64 36.99
CA LYS A 660 4.40 -18.27 38.12
C LYS A 660 3.90 -17.24 39.14
N GLN A 661 4.66 -16.18 39.42
CA GLN A 661 4.24 -15.07 40.29
C GLN A 661 3.03 -14.32 39.70
N ILE A 662 3.11 -13.93 38.42
CA ILE A 662 2.03 -13.25 37.71
C ILE A 662 0.77 -14.13 37.66
N SER A 663 0.93 -15.42 37.34
CA SER A 663 -0.17 -16.40 37.32
C SER A 663 -0.84 -16.53 38.69
N MET A 664 -0.07 -16.54 39.78
CA MET A 664 -0.61 -16.59 41.14
C MET A 664 -1.43 -15.35 41.50
N PHE A 665 -1.05 -14.16 41.01
CA PHE A 665 -1.82 -12.94 41.26
C PHE A 665 -3.18 -12.93 40.58
N TRP A 666 -3.28 -13.50 39.39
CA TRP A 666 -4.50 -13.47 38.59
C TRP A 666 -5.42 -14.68 38.81
N SER A 667 -4.87 -15.82 39.27
CA SER A 667 -5.66 -16.99 39.67
C SER A 667 -6.29 -16.88 41.06
N ARG A 668 -5.68 -16.13 41.99
CA ARG A 668 -6.22 -15.92 43.36
C ARG A 668 -7.27 -14.80 43.48
N GLY A 669 -7.69 -14.23 42.35
CA GLY A 669 -8.66 -13.12 42.31
C GLY A 669 -9.96 -13.43 41.55
N ALA A 670 -10.20 -14.70 41.20
CA ALA A 670 -11.46 -15.18 40.62
C ALA A 670 -12.49 -15.51 41.71
#